data_AF-A0A964AL20-F1
#
_entry.id   AF-A0A964AL20-F1
#
_cell.length_a   1.000
_cell.length_b   1.000
_cell.length_c   1.000
_cell.angle_alpha   90.00
_cell.angle_beta   90.00
_cell.angle_gamma   90.00
#
_symmetry.space_group_name_H-M   'P 1'
#
loop_
_entity.id
_entity.type
_entity.pdbx_description
1 polymer ?
#
loop_
_entity_poly.entity_id
_entity_poly.type
_entity_poly.pdbx_seq_one_letter_code
_entity_poly.pdbx_strand_id
1 'polypeptide(L)'
;MRETARARTALTLLGLAVTGPAAASQTVEYPGSDFQELNDAVYAAGEGGTVILTRHLTADDAYSCYGLPVGVTLIGDEAVGEPVEVPGLLLNLSSPVHLENLRITDTCSAWGDFDYDGSYDDYDGDGQFDTLDAGLLVLRGDHSADRVFFGDAGGSAVSIMNGTLTLTDTTIEALTSAPAITVESRAVDSALTLYSSAVVSNEAGGVVAQARNGLDVDLIVSGTTFAYNESGGRAAPDIDAQGVTTLQVSESTFVGDPSLPDSELPWGAGSIFVQNADVVIADSTFTGTRGTTWGGAIFAESETAYSERRLEVRRTEFVDTSVSLDSGYGGAIYAEGMIVELQRLGAEGVAGLSGAFLKVWNAREVTADWIRVAGFESGGESGAIYLHNVYSAILQHVHVCGGSGPRETPGLGLRANNVQELTLTNGVFNSLNALAGSAVLFEYGTLYAAQNTFDDSEVAALLQVDLANLALHNTIFSRSTGTGVLASDTNAEGTPEMYNLFFDLGQAVDGLEGQPDASVDVLDQDPLFFSGYLSRGEGCAAYPLLDEGSPAIDAGNPAAAFNDPDGTRADIGAFGGPDASFPDSDEDGYVYDEDCNDDDPAVNPGAEEIVYNFIDDDCDDSTPDDDLDHDGYGHADDCDDGDAARSPGLDEVPYNGVDDDCDESTVDDDLDGDGFKSEVDCDDADGAVNPDAEEVPLNDLDEDCDGKALNGSTSGGCAGCASGSPPPGPWAALALAALLVRRRRRA
;
A
#
# COMPACT_ATOMS: atom_id res chain seq x y z
N MET A 1 30.32 -20.68 -30.44
CA MET A 1 30.90 -20.06 -31.67
C MET A 1 29.73 -19.49 -32.49
N ARG A 2 29.37 -18.21 -32.47
CA ARG A 2 29.99 -16.97 -32.00
C ARG A 2 29.07 -16.31 -30.96
N GLU A 3 29.59 -16.08 -29.77
CA GLU A 3 29.00 -15.20 -28.75
C GLU A 3 29.63 -13.81 -28.91
N THR A 4 28.82 -12.76 -28.86
CA THR A 4 29.29 -11.41 -28.56
C THR A 4 28.62 -10.98 -27.27
N ALA A 5 29.32 -11.20 -26.17
CA ALA A 5 29.01 -10.66 -24.86
C ALA A 5 29.06 -9.12 -24.92
N ARG A 6 27.95 -8.46 -24.57
CA ARG A 6 27.96 -7.05 -24.14
C ARG A 6 27.90 -7.05 -22.62
N ALA A 7 29.03 -6.73 -22.00
CA ALA A 7 29.13 -6.50 -20.57
C ALA A 7 28.33 -5.23 -20.23
N ARG A 8 27.33 -5.36 -19.35
CA ARG A 8 26.72 -4.24 -18.64
C ARG A 8 27.70 -3.80 -17.56
N THR A 9 28.29 -2.63 -17.72
CA THR A 9 29.01 -1.94 -16.64
C THR A 9 28.00 -1.04 -15.94
N ALA A 10 27.49 -1.49 -14.79
CA ALA A 10 26.88 -0.58 -13.83
C ALA A 10 27.99 0.30 -13.28
N LEU A 11 27.96 1.59 -13.59
CA LEU A 11 28.84 2.57 -12.98
C LEU A 11 27.98 3.43 -12.04
N THR A 12 27.97 3.03 -10.77
CA THR A 12 27.52 3.85 -9.65
C THR A 12 28.40 5.11 -9.62
N LEU A 13 27.84 6.27 -9.96
CA LEU A 13 28.55 7.54 -9.93
C LEU A 13 28.59 8.07 -8.50
N LEU A 14 29.49 7.51 -7.68
CA LEU A 14 29.95 8.16 -6.46
C LEU A 14 30.94 9.27 -6.84
N GLY A 15 30.73 10.45 -6.27
CA GLY A 15 31.36 11.71 -6.65
C GLY A 15 32.88 11.67 -6.83
N LEU A 16 33.32 12.07 -8.02
CA LEU A 16 34.63 12.66 -8.22
C LEU A 16 34.48 13.87 -9.16
N ALA A 17 34.60 15.06 -8.57
CA ALA A 17 34.74 16.31 -9.27
C ALA A 17 35.98 16.26 -10.19
N VAL A 18 35.76 16.11 -11.49
CA VAL A 18 36.76 16.42 -12.50
C VAL A 18 36.75 17.94 -12.66
N THR A 19 37.67 18.62 -11.97
CA THR A 19 37.93 20.04 -12.18
C THR A 19 38.59 20.24 -13.55
N GLY A 20 37.79 20.30 -14.60
CA GLY A 20 38.13 21.05 -15.81
C GLY A 20 38.19 22.55 -15.49
N PRO A 21 38.88 23.37 -16.32
CA PRO A 21 38.94 24.80 -16.04
C PRO A 21 37.50 25.32 -16.02
N ALA A 22 37.09 25.92 -14.90
CA ALA A 22 35.82 26.60 -14.78
C ALA A 22 35.68 27.55 -15.97
N ALA A 23 34.75 27.24 -16.88
CA ALA A 23 34.29 28.22 -17.85
C ALA A 23 33.77 29.39 -17.00
N ALA A 24 34.32 30.57 -17.23
CA ALA A 24 33.90 31.76 -16.50
C ALA A 24 32.39 31.93 -16.72
N SER A 25 31.60 31.87 -15.65
CA SER A 25 30.19 32.30 -15.69
C SER A 25 30.19 33.73 -16.23
N GLN A 26 29.64 33.90 -17.43
CA GLN A 26 29.64 35.17 -18.13
C GLN A 26 28.25 35.78 -17.99
N THR A 27 28.09 36.71 -17.06
CA THR A 27 26.86 37.50 -16.93
C THR A 27 26.76 38.45 -18.12
N VAL A 28 25.74 38.28 -18.96
CA VAL A 28 25.45 39.15 -20.10
C VAL A 28 24.19 39.98 -19.80
N GLU A 29 24.36 41.25 -19.45
CA GLU A 29 23.24 42.20 -19.28
C GLU A 29 22.67 42.62 -20.64
N TYR A 30 21.36 42.46 -20.83
CA TYR A 30 20.67 42.75 -22.09
C TYR A 30 19.66 43.91 -21.96
N PRO A 31 19.90 45.09 -22.56
CA PRO A 31 18.97 46.23 -22.54
C PRO A 31 18.15 46.42 -23.84
N GLY A 32 18.22 45.49 -24.81
CA GLY A 32 17.67 45.64 -26.17
C GLY A 32 16.22 45.15 -26.35
N SER A 33 15.62 45.44 -27.50
CA SER A 33 14.26 45.04 -27.87
C SER A 33 14.20 44.14 -29.11
N ASP A 34 15.33 43.61 -29.59
CA ASP A 34 15.45 42.90 -30.87
C ASP A 34 15.89 41.42 -30.69
N PHE A 35 15.24 40.51 -31.39
CA PHE A 35 15.43 39.06 -31.29
C PHE A 35 16.85 38.62 -31.74
N GLN A 36 17.45 39.34 -32.68
CA GLN A 36 18.78 39.02 -33.19
C GLN A 36 19.87 39.23 -32.12
N GLU A 37 19.72 40.23 -31.25
CA GLU A 37 20.69 40.55 -30.19
C GLU A 37 20.58 39.60 -28.98
N LEU A 38 19.39 39.07 -28.69
CA LEU A 38 19.19 38.02 -27.68
C LEU A 38 19.83 36.69 -28.13
N ASN A 39 19.63 36.32 -29.40
CA ASN A 39 20.22 35.13 -29.98
C ASN A 39 21.76 35.22 -29.95
N ASP A 40 22.33 36.39 -30.24
CA ASP A 40 23.77 36.65 -30.13
C ASP A 40 24.29 36.60 -28.68
N ALA A 41 23.49 37.00 -27.68
CA ALA A 41 23.83 36.93 -26.25
C ALA A 41 23.85 35.49 -25.72
N VAL A 42 22.88 34.66 -26.11
CA VAL A 42 22.85 33.22 -25.82
C VAL A 42 24.01 32.52 -26.55
N TYR A 43 24.28 32.89 -27.80
CA TYR A 43 25.41 32.35 -28.56
C TYR A 43 26.78 32.75 -27.97
N ALA A 44 26.86 33.93 -27.34
CA ALA A 44 28.09 34.43 -26.70
C ALA A 44 28.40 33.75 -25.36
N ALA A 45 27.38 33.25 -24.64
CA ALA A 45 27.54 32.58 -23.34
C ALA A 45 28.25 31.21 -23.45
N GLY A 46 28.18 30.56 -24.61
CA GLY A 46 28.87 29.29 -24.89
C GLY A 46 28.39 28.10 -24.05
N GLU A 47 28.98 26.92 -24.26
CA GLU A 47 28.69 25.72 -23.46
C GLU A 47 29.06 25.96 -21.98
N GLY A 48 28.05 25.93 -21.09
CA GLY A 48 28.23 26.05 -19.64
C GLY A 48 28.15 27.47 -19.05
N GLY A 49 27.70 28.48 -19.82
CA GLY A 49 27.47 29.85 -19.33
C GLY A 49 26.07 30.07 -18.74
N THR A 50 25.97 30.81 -17.64
CA THR A 50 24.70 31.28 -17.04
C THR A 50 24.30 32.63 -17.64
N VAL A 51 23.11 32.75 -18.23
CA VAL A 51 22.61 34.02 -18.80
C VAL A 51 21.58 34.64 -17.84
N ILE A 52 21.87 35.83 -17.30
CA ILE A 52 20.96 36.59 -16.42
C ILE A 52 20.39 37.77 -17.21
N LEU A 53 19.06 37.84 -17.35
CA LEU A 53 18.38 38.83 -18.18
C LEU A 53 17.46 39.72 -17.32
N THR A 54 17.83 40.99 -17.12
CA THR A 54 17.04 41.98 -16.35
C THR A 54 16.36 43.01 -17.24
N ARG A 55 15.02 43.10 -17.21
CA ARG A 55 14.23 44.21 -17.79
C ARG A 55 13.31 44.84 -16.73
N HIS A 56 13.15 46.17 -16.76
CA HIS A 56 12.08 46.88 -16.05
C HIS A 56 10.97 47.25 -17.05
N LEU A 57 9.74 46.81 -16.78
CA LEU A 57 8.55 47.14 -17.57
C LEU A 57 7.75 48.29 -16.93
N THR A 58 7.19 49.17 -17.77
CA THR A 58 6.26 50.24 -17.37
C THR A 58 4.90 50.02 -18.05
N ALA A 59 3.81 50.46 -17.40
CA ALA A 59 2.41 50.15 -17.72
C ALA A 59 1.86 50.45 -19.14
N ASP A 60 2.67 50.97 -20.07
CA ASP A 60 2.23 51.30 -21.44
C ASP A 60 2.43 50.17 -22.47
N ASP A 61 3.10 49.05 -22.11
CA ASP A 61 3.39 47.93 -23.04
C ASP A 61 2.24 46.90 -23.21
N ALA A 62 1.07 47.14 -22.62
CA ALA A 62 0.00 46.15 -22.43
C ALA A 62 -1.06 46.02 -23.56
N TYR A 63 -0.83 46.54 -24.78
CA TYR A 63 -1.93 46.70 -25.76
C TYR A 63 -1.74 46.23 -27.22
N SER A 64 -0.78 45.37 -27.56
CA SER A 64 -0.77 44.79 -28.93
C SER A 64 -0.40 43.29 -29.01
N CYS A 65 -1.41 42.41 -28.98
CA CYS A 65 -1.28 41.00 -29.36
C CYS A 65 -1.26 40.80 -30.90
N TYR A 66 -0.64 41.71 -31.66
CA TYR A 66 -0.40 41.54 -33.10
C TYR A 66 1.08 41.83 -33.40
N GLY A 67 1.86 40.76 -33.55
CA GLY A 67 3.01 40.76 -34.46
C GLY A 67 4.40 41.05 -33.90
N LEU A 68 4.70 40.77 -32.62
CA LEU A 68 6.10 40.69 -32.15
C LEU A 68 6.27 39.55 -31.12
N PRO A 69 7.27 38.66 -31.28
CA PRO A 69 7.66 37.74 -30.21
C PRO A 69 8.22 38.56 -29.06
N VAL A 70 7.54 38.57 -27.92
CA VAL A 70 8.03 39.23 -26.70
C VAL A 70 8.93 38.22 -25.99
N GLY A 71 10.22 38.54 -25.89
CA GLY A 71 11.19 37.72 -25.20
C GLY A 71 11.40 38.18 -23.75
N VAL A 72 11.48 37.18 -22.86
CA VAL A 72 12.33 37.08 -21.65
C VAL A 72 11.88 37.78 -20.36
N THR A 73 11.97 37.06 -19.21
CA THR A 73 12.62 37.48 -17.92
C THR A 73 12.82 36.25 -16.99
N LEU A 74 14.01 36.09 -16.40
CA LEU A 74 14.36 35.11 -15.35
C LEU A 74 14.79 35.87 -14.08
N ILE A 75 14.28 35.49 -12.91
CA ILE A 75 14.69 36.05 -11.60
C ILE A 75 15.55 35.01 -10.88
N GLY A 76 16.76 35.41 -10.47
CA GLY A 76 17.65 34.63 -9.61
C GLY A 76 17.90 35.33 -8.28
N ASP A 77 17.54 34.62 -7.22
CA ASP A 77 17.80 34.71 -5.77
C ASP A 77 17.79 36.04 -4.97
N GLU A 78 17.11 35.95 -3.82
CA GLU A 78 17.01 36.88 -2.68
C GLU A 78 16.40 38.27 -2.93
N ALA A 79 15.06 38.35 -2.93
CA ALA A 79 14.34 39.42 -2.21
C ALA A 79 12.86 39.07 -2.05
N VAL A 80 12.36 39.15 -0.81
CA VAL A 80 10.94 39.17 -0.47
C VAL A 80 10.26 40.32 -1.24
N GLY A 81 9.53 39.99 -2.30
CA GLY A 81 8.81 40.93 -3.14
C GLY A 81 7.84 40.20 -4.07
N GLU A 82 6.65 40.78 -4.25
CA GLU A 82 5.52 40.16 -4.96
C GLU A 82 5.85 39.69 -6.39
N PRO A 83 5.20 38.62 -6.89
CA PRO A 83 5.52 38.01 -8.18
C PRO A 83 5.32 38.98 -9.36
N VAL A 84 6.22 38.89 -10.35
CA VAL A 84 6.18 39.67 -11.60
C VAL A 84 5.58 38.81 -12.71
N GLU A 85 4.45 39.23 -13.27
CA GLU A 85 3.75 38.59 -14.39
C GLU A 85 4.39 38.99 -15.74
N VAL A 86 4.62 38.04 -16.66
CA VAL A 86 5.24 38.30 -17.98
C VAL A 86 4.43 37.65 -19.10
N PRO A 87 3.89 38.41 -20.09
CA PRO A 87 3.09 37.81 -21.14
C PRO A 87 3.91 37.15 -22.26
N GLY A 88 3.59 35.88 -22.56
CA GLY A 88 3.94 35.16 -23.80
C GLY A 88 5.43 35.03 -24.14
N LEU A 89 6.05 33.88 -23.85
CA LEU A 89 7.46 33.59 -24.11
C LEU A 89 7.62 32.46 -25.15
N LEU A 90 8.48 32.60 -26.16
CA LEU A 90 8.91 31.48 -27.01
C LEU A 90 10.42 31.30 -26.85
N LEU A 91 10.84 30.30 -26.09
CA LEU A 91 12.25 29.90 -25.97
C LEU A 91 12.53 28.74 -26.91
N ASN A 92 13.44 28.93 -27.87
CA ASN A 92 13.95 27.87 -28.74
C ASN A 92 15.41 27.60 -28.37
N LEU A 93 15.64 26.56 -27.58
CA LEU A 93 16.97 26.20 -27.08
C LEU A 93 17.51 25.03 -27.92
N SER A 94 18.74 25.17 -28.42
CA SER A 94 19.43 24.17 -29.25
C SER A 94 20.75 23.67 -28.67
N SER A 95 21.07 24.11 -27.45
CA SER A 95 22.26 23.74 -26.67
C SER A 95 21.82 23.46 -25.24
N PRO A 96 22.48 22.57 -24.48
CA PRO A 96 22.04 22.24 -23.13
C PRO A 96 21.93 23.45 -22.21
N VAL A 97 20.80 23.56 -21.50
CA VAL A 97 20.51 24.63 -20.55
C VAL A 97 19.83 24.03 -19.31
N HIS A 98 20.21 24.54 -18.14
CA HIS A 98 19.55 24.28 -16.87
C HIS A 98 18.75 25.52 -16.45
N LEU A 99 17.47 25.36 -16.09
CA LEU A 99 16.58 26.43 -15.65
C LEU A 99 16.17 26.21 -14.18
N GLU A 100 16.13 27.26 -13.37
CA GLU A 100 15.75 27.17 -11.95
C GLU A 100 14.82 28.33 -11.57
N ASN A 101 13.79 28.07 -10.75
CA ASN A 101 12.85 29.08 -10.20
C ASN A 101 12.13 29.94 -11.25
N LEU A 102 11.84 29.36 -12.42
CA LEU A 102 11.21 30.06 -13.53
C LEU A 102 9.68 30.09 -13.37
N ARG A 103 9.06 31.27 -13.37
CA ARG A 103 7.60 31.40 -13.45
C ARG A 103 7.20 32.03 -14.77
N ILE A 104 6.33 31.35 -15.51
CA ILE A 104 5.72 31.82 -16.75
C ILE A 104 4.21 31.79 -16.60
N THR A 105 3.55 32.94 -16.77
CA THR A 105 2.10 33.11 -16.60
C THR A 105 1.56 33.96 -17.76
N ASP A 106 0.36 33.65 -18.25
CA ASP A 106 -0.51 34.58 -18.99
C ASP A 106 -0.07 34.87 -20.45
N THR A 107 -0.47 34.04 -21.41
CA THR A 107 -0.17 34.29 -22.85
C THR A 107 -1.39 34.76 -23.63
N CYS A 108 -1.20 35.76 -24.50
CA CYS A 108 -2.25 36.20 -25.42
C CYS A 108 -2.77 35.02 -26.25
N SER A 109 -4.00 34.59 -25.98
CA SER A 109 -4.75 33.61 -26.77
C SER A 109 -4.86 34.06 -28.23
N ALA A 110 -4.28 33.29 -29.16
CA ALA A 110 -4.68 33.36 -30.56
C ALA A 110 -5.91 32.47 -30.73
N TRP A 111 -7.11 33.05 -30.63
CA TRP A 111 -8.37 32.34 -30.89
C TRP A 111 -8.44 31.98 -32.38
N GLY A 112 -7.96 30.79 -32.72
CA GLY A 112 -8.39 30.02 -33.88
C GLY A 112 -9.26 28.89 -33.38
N ASP A 113 -10.53 28.90 -33.75
CA ASP A 113 -11.49 27.81 -33.55
C ASP A 113 -10.96 26.56 -34.28
N PHE A 114 -10.19 25.72 -33.59
CA PHE A 114 -9.74 24.43 -34.10
C PHE A 114 -10.77 23.39 -33.66
N ASP A 115 -11.74 23.16 -34.54
CA ASP A 115 -12.57 21.97 -34.51
C ASP A 115 -11.61 20.76 -34.56
N TYR A 116 -11.36 20.13 -33.42
CA TYR A 116 -10.81 18.78 -33.35
C TYR A 116 -11.92 17.81 -33.81
N ASP A 117 -12.20 17.88 -35.11
CA ASP A 117 -12.95 16.91 -35.88
C ASP A 117 -12.17 15.60 -35.79
N GLY A 118 -12.54 14.75 -34.84
CA GLY A 118 -12.01 13.39 -34.67
C GLY A 118 -12.31 12.44 -35.84
N SER A 119 -12.22 12.90 -37.08
CA SER A 119 -11.99 12.03 -38.23
C SER A 119 -10.54 11.55 -38.18
N TYR A 120 -10.40 10.23 -38.12
CA TYR A 120 -9.15 9.47 -38.06
C TYR A 120 -8.34 9.54 -39.38
N ASP A 121 -8.53 10.57 -40.20
CA ASP A 121 -7.92 10.76 -41.52
C ASP A 121 -7.94 12.25 -41.93
N ASP A 122 -7.08 13.09 -41.34
CA ASP A 122 -6.59 14.29 -42.03
C ASP A 122 -5.08 14.16 -42.29
N TYR A 123 -4.76 13.18 -43.13
CA TYR A 123 -3.55 13.21 -43.95
C TYR A 123 -3.83 14.12 -45.14
N ASP A 124 -3.30 15.34 -45.14
CA ASP A 124 -3.01 15.96 -46.42
C ASP A 124 -1.86 15.18 -47.08
N GLY A 125 -2.15 14.67 -48.27
CA GLY A 125 -1.24 13.81 -49.04
C GLY A 125 0.01 14.53 -49.57
N ASP A 126 0.48 15.61 -48.93
CA ASP A 126 1.65 16.39 -49.31
C ASP A 126 2.68 16.63 -48.18
N GLY A 127 2.39 16.20 -46.94
CA GLY A 127 3.38 16.13 -45.87
C GLY A 127 3.81 17.49 -45.30
N GLN A 128 2.89 18.45 -45.23
CA GLN A 128 3.08 19.68 -44.45
C GLN A 128 1.91 19.94 -43.52
N PHE A 129 2.14 19.88 -42.21
CA PHE A 129 1.14 20.33 -41.24
C PHE A 129 1.01 21.85 -41.24
N ASP A 130 -0.23 22.30 -41.47
CA ASP A 130 -0.70 23.69 -41.35
C ASP A 130 -1.22 23.91 -39.92
N THR A 131 -0.32 23.96 -38.94
CA THR A 131 -0.51 24.57 -37.61
C THR A 131 0.82 24.51 -36.85
N LEU A 132 1.33 25.66 -36.43
CA LEU A 132 2.40 25.71 -35.43
C LEU A 132 1.75 25.39 -34.09
N ASP A 133 2.01 24.21 -33.53
CA ASP A 133 1.85 23.95 -32.10
C ASP A 133 2.69 24.98 -31.34
N ALA A 134 2.05 26.06 -30.90
CA ALA A 134 2.71 27.14 -30.21
C ALA A 134 2.98 26.72 -28.76
N GLY A 135 3.98 25.87 -28.57
CA GLY A 135 4.50 25.55 -27.24
C GLY A 135 5.13 26.78 -26.59
N LEU A 136 4.85 27.04 -25.31
CA LEU A 136 5.47 28.13 -24.55
C LEU A 136 7.00 27.92 -24.39
N LEU A 137 7.44 26.66 -24.28
CA LEU A 137 8.85 26.28 -24.25
C LEU A 137 9.12 25.21 -25.33
N VAL A 138 9.96 25.51 -26.32
CA VAL A 138 10.35 24.56 -27.38
C VAL A 138 11.81 24.17 -27.24
N LEU A 139 12.07 22.90 -26.94
CA LEU A 139 13.42 22.40 -26.67
C LEU A 139 13.94 21.50 -27.79
N ARG A 140 15.24 21.65 -28.08
CA ARG A 140 16.02 20.79 -28.98
C ARG A 140 17.36 20.46 -28.33
N GLY A 141 17.60 19.20 -28.01
CA GLY A 141 18.78 18.74 -27.27
C GLY A 141 18.46 18.41 -25.81
N ASP A 142 19.49 18.22 -24.99
CA ASP A 142 19.34 17.77 -23.61
C ASP A 142 19.26 18.95 -22.63
N HIS A 143 18.22 18.99 -21.80
CA HIS A 143 17.94 20.10 -20.88
C HIS A 143 17.42 19.58 -19.53
N SER A 144 17.55 20.42 -18.50
CA SER A 144 16.89 20.18 -17.21
C SER A 144 16.30 21.45 -16.64
N ALA A 145 15.23 21.32 -15.86
CA ALA A 145 14.65 22.44 -15.16
C ALA A 145 14.06 22.06 -13.80
N ASP A 146 14.28 22.90 -12.79
CA ASP A 146 13.80 22.69 -11.43
C ASP A 146 12.94 23.89 -10.98
N ARG A 147 11.84 23.62 -10.27
CA ARG A 147 10.96 24.67 -9.70
C ARG A 147 10.41 25.63 -10.74
N VAL A 148 9.88 25.08 -11.84
CA VAL A 148 9.26 25.88 -12.90
C VAL A 148 7.74 25.93 -12.72
N PHE A 149 7.13 27.06 -13.06
CA PHE A 149 5.68 27.24 -13.16
C PHE A 149 5.32 27.66 -14.58
N PHE A 150 4.38 26.97 -15.21
CA PHE A 150 3.77 27.37 -16.47
C PHE A 150 2.27 27.61 -16.24
N GLY A 151 1.72 28.76 -16.66
CA GLY A 151 0.29 29.08 -16.52
C GLY A 151 -0.30 29.81 -17.74
N ASP A 152 -1.56 29.50 -18.06
CA ASP A 152 -2.39 30.15 -19.11
C ASP A 152 -1.71 30.28 -20.49
N ALA A 153 -1.22 29.16 -21.03
CA ALA A 153 -0.61 29.08 -22.36
C ALA A 153 -1.67 28.80 -23.45
N GLY A 154 -1.76 29.62 -24.52
CA GLY A 154 -2.65 29.39 -25.69
C GLY A 154 -2.35 28.16 -26.55
N GLY A 155 -1.52 27.23 -26.06
CA GLY A 155 -0.99 26.01 -26.67
C GLY A 155 -0.25 25.17 -25.60
N SER A 156 0.48 24.10 -25.97
CA SER A 156 1.17 23.27 -24.97
C SER A 156 2.15 24.07 -24.10
N ALA A 157 2.23 23.80 -22.80
CA ALA A 157 3.17 24.51 -21.93
C ALA A 157 4.64 24.14 -22.26
N VAL A 158 4.89 22.87 -22.57
CA VAL A 158 6.21 22.38 -22.96
C VAL A 158 6.11 21.55 -24.24
N SER A 159 6.98 21.81 -25.21
CA SER A 159 7.14 21.01 -26.42
C SER A 159 8.58 20.59 -26.61
N ILE A 160 8.84 19.28 -26.66
CA ILE A 160 10.17 18.71 -26.91
C ILE A 160 10.21 18.22 -28.34
N MET A 161 11.02 18.87 -29.18
CA MET A 161 11.23 18.48 -30.57
C MET A 161 12.66 17.95 -30.72
N ASN A 162 12.85 16.70 -30.29
CA ASN A 162 14.13 15.97 -30.19
C ASN A 162 15.01 16.32 -28.97
N GLY A 163 15.41 15.29 -28.22
CA GLY A 163 16.35 15.39 -27.08
C GLY A 163 15.73 14.98 -25.75
N THR A 164 16.48 15.14 -24.67
CA THR A 164 16.03 14.78 -23.32
C THR A 164 15.62 16.00 -22.51
N LEU A 165 14.50 15.94 -21.81
CA LEU A 165 14.15 16.92 -20.78
C LEU A 165 13.96 16.23 -19.44
N THR A 166 14.59 16.75 -18.40
CA THR A 166 14.30 16.39 -17.00
C THR A 166 13.66 17.58 -16.30
N LEU A 167 12.46 17.40 -15.75
CA LEU A 167 11.79 18.37 -14.90
C LEU A 167 11.72 17.82 -13.47
N THR A 168 12.14 18.62 -12.50
CA THR A 168 12.06 18.29 -11.06
C THR A 168 11.26 19.37 -10.33
N ASP A 169 10.46 19.00 -9.34
CA ASP A 169 9.74 19.94 -8.46
C ASP A 169 8.97 21.03 -9.25
N THR A 170 8.40 20.66 -10.40
CA THR A 170 7.84 21.59 -11.37
C THR A 170 6.32 21.54 -11.35
N THR A 171 5.66 22.69 -11.41
CA THR A 171 4.20 22.81 -11.54
C THR A 171 3.86 23.25 -12.95
N ILE A 172 2.99 22.51 -13.62
CA ILE A 172 2.56 22.78 -14.98
C ILE A 172 1.05 22.94 -14.96
N GLU A 173 0.56 24.15 -15.21
CA GLU A 173 -0.86 24.47 -15.32
C GLU A 173 -1.20 24.84 -16.77
N ALA A 174 -1.85 23.93 -17.49
CA ALA A 174 -2.36 24.16 -18.85
C ALA A 174 -3.89 24.32 -18.81
N LEU A 175 -4.37 25.53 -19.12
CA LEU A 175 -5.79 25.89 -19.03
C LEU A 175 -6.43 26.14 -20.42
N THR A 176 -5.83 25.60 -21.50
CA THR A 176 -6.31 25.79 -22.89
C THR A 176 -6.53 24.48 -23.62
N SER A 177 -7.10 24.48 -24.81
CA SER A 177 -7.45 23.24 -25.53
C SER A 177 -6.24 22.43 -26.07
N ALA A 178 -5.06 22.53 -25.46
CA ALA A 178 -3.84 21.82 -25.86
C ALA A 178 -3.21 21.07 -24.67
N PRO A 179 -2.49 19.95 -24.91
CA PRO A 179 -1.87 19.17 -23.84
C PRO A 179 -0.85 19.98 -23.02
N ALA A 180 -0.70 19.70 -21.72
CA ALA A 180 0.29 20.41 -20.91
C ALA A 180 1.73 20.21 -21.40
N ILE A 181 2.10 18.96 -21.76
CA ILE A 181 3.41 18.63 -22.32
C ILE A 181 3.23 17.82 -23.60
N THR A 182 3.99 18.19 -24.63
CA THR A 182 4.07 17.43 -25.88
C THR A 182 5.51 16.98 -26.13
N VAL A 183 5.70 15.68 -26.35
CA VAL A 183 7.01 15.08 -26.64
C VAL A 183 6.98 14.44 -28.03
N GLU A 184 7.82 14.93 -28.93
CA GLU A 184 7.95 14.37 -30.28
C GLU A 184 9.41 14.06 -30.63
N SER A 185 9.63 12.85 -31.14
CA SER A 185 10.89 12.45 -31.78
C SER A 185 10.78 12.46 -33.31
N ARG A 186 11.69 13.19 -33.97
CA ARG A 186 11.78 13.31 -35.44
C ARG A 186 13.15 12.94 -36.02
N ALA A 187 14.21 12.92 -35.22
CA ALA A 187 15.58 12.71 -35.69
C ALA A 187 16.55 12.01 -34.70
N VAL A 188 16.29 12.03 -33.38
CA VAL A 188 17.11 11.36 -32.34
C VAL A 188 16.22 10.86 -31.21
N ASP A 189 16.68 9.86 -30.47
CA ASP A 189 16.01 9.33 -29.27
C ASP A 189 15.64 10.50 -28.34
N SER A 190 14.36 10.60 -28.01
CA SER A 190 13.85 11.68 -27.15
C SER A 190 13.41 11.08 -25.81
N ALA A 191 13.57 11.84 -24.75
CA ALA A 191 13.16 11.37 -23.43
C ALA A 191 12.56 12.52 -22.62
N LEU A 192 11.52 12.21 -21.87
CA LEU A 192 11.00 13.10 -20.84
C LEU A 192 11.10 12.38 -19.51
N THR A 193 11.62 13.09 -18.53
CA THR A 193 11.65 12.65 -17.15
C THR A 193 10.99 13.70 -16.27
N LEU A 194 9.95 13.31 -15.55
CA LEU A 194 9.25 14.13 -14.56
C LEU A 194 9.50 13.55 -13.17
N TYR A 195 10.04 14.36 -12.26
CA TYR A 195 10.27 14.02 -10.86
C TYR A 195 9.53 15.01 -9.97
N SER A 196 8.81 14.51 -8.96
CA SER A 196 8.22 15.33 -7.88
C SER A 196 7.39 16.52 -8.38
N SER A 197 6.71 16.36 -9.51
CA SER A 197 6.07 17.46 -10.23
C SER A 197 4.55 17.43 -10.06
N ALA A 198 3.91 18.56 -10.31
CA ALA A 198 2.45 18.66 -10.35
C ALA A 198 2.03 19.06 -11.76
N VAL A 199 1.16 18.27 -12.38
CA VAL A 199 0.60 18.55 -13.70
C VAL A 199 -0.90 18.71 -13.55
N VAL A 200 -1.35 19.94 -13.77
CA VAL A 200 -2.75 20.33 -13.83
C VAL A 200 -3.01 20.77 -15.26
N SER A 201 -3.89 20.06 -15.93
CA SER A 201 -4.32 20.34 -17.29
C SER A 201 -5.83 20.36 -17.34
N ASN A 202 -6.37 20.99 -18.37
CA ASN A 202 -7.80 21.01 -18.67
C ASN A 202 -8.10 19.99 -19.80
N GLU A 203 -9.09 20.29 -20.64
CA GLU A 203 -9.75 19.36 -21.58
C GLU A 203 -8.84 18.59 -22.57
N ALA A 204 -7.58 18.99 -22.75
CA ALA A 204 -6.68 18.44 -23.76
C ALA A 204 -5.56 17.53 -23.22
N GLY A 205 -5.60 17.16 -21.94
CA GLY A 205 -4.73 16.14 -21.34
C GLY A 205 -3.39 16.65 -20.79
N GLY A 206 -2.70 15.78 -20.04
CA GLY A 206 -1.47 16.13 -19.33
C GLY A 206 -0.23 16.03 -20.23
N VAL A 207 0.25 14.82 -20.46
CA VAL A 207 1.47 14.51 -21.21
C VAL A 207 1.11 13.72 -22.45
N VAL A 208 1.34 14.28 -23.62
CA VAL A 208 1.21 13.57 -24.90
C VAL A 208 2.59 13.30 -25.48
N ALA A 209 2.89 12.03 -25.72
CA ALA A 209 4.15 11.58 -26.28
C ALA A 209 3.91 10.70 -27.51
N GLN A 210 4.49 11.11 -28.65
CA GLN A 210 4.35 10.41 -29.92
C GLN A 210 5.71 10.17 -30.55
N ALA A 211 6.00 8.90 -30.85
CA ALA A 211 7.16 8.52 -31.63
C ALA A 211 6.81 8.40 -33.13
N ARG A 212 7.62 9.00 -34.02
CA ARG A 212 7.46 8.86 -35.47
C ARG A 212 8.61 8.08 -36.10
N ASN A 213 8.32 7.34 -37.17
CA ASN A 213 9.30 6.67 -38.05
C ASN A 213 10.22 5.64 -37.35
N GLY A 214 9.77 5.00 -36.27
CA GLY A 214 10.55 3.98 -35.55
C GLY A 214 11.71 4.54 -34.74
N LEU A 215 11.58 5.77 -34.27
CA LEU A 215 12.49 6.40 -33.31
C LEU A 215 12.02 6.13 -31.88
N ASP A 216 12.95 6.13 -30.92
CA ASP A 216 12.63 5.83 -29.52
C ASP A 216 12.18 7.09 -28.76
N VAL A 217 11.13 6.91 -27.95
CA VAL A 217 10.70 7.88 -26.93
C VAL A 217 10.61 7.14 -25.60
N ASP A 218 11.33 7.62 -24.60
CA ASP A 218 11.24 7.10 -23.23
C ASP A 218 10.58 8.11 -22.32
N LEU A 219 9.57 7.67 -21.56
CA LEU A 219 8.87 8.47 -20.57
C LEU A 219 9.10 7.89 -19.18
N ILE A 220 9.62 8.72 -18.28
CA ILE A 220 9.80 8.39 -16.87
C ILE A 220 9.05 9.42 -16.05
N VAL A 221 8.08 8.97 -15.25
CA VAL A 221 7.28 9.81 -14.38
C VAL A 221 7.37 9.26 -12.96
N SER A 222 7.77 10.09 -12.01
CA SER A 222 8.00 9.67 -10.64
C SER A 222 7.64 10.77 -9.66
N GLY A 223 7.01 10.43 -8.53
CA GLY A 223 6.62 11.42 -7.52
C GLY A 223 5.60 12.46 -8.00
N THR A 224 4.90 12.19 -9.12
CA THR A 224 4.16 13.23 -9.85
C THR A 224 2.66 13.14 -9.57
N THR A 225 2.03 14.27 -9.30
CA THR A 225 0.56 14.35 -9.15
C THR A 225 -0.09 14.90 -10.41
N PHE A 226 -1.04 14.15 -10.95
CA PHE A 226 -1.95 14.54 -12.01
C PHE A 226 -3.33 14.80 -11.38
N ALA A 227 -3.82 16.03 -11.47
CA ALA A 227 -5.08 16.42 -10.84
C ALA A 227 -5.96 17.24 -11.78
N TYR A 228 -7.26 16.97 -11.75
CA TYR A 228 -8.30 17.71 -12.49
C TYR A 228 -8.17 17.67 -14.02
N ASN A 229 -7.59 16.61 -14.56
CA ASN A 229 -7.33 16.47 -15.99
C ASN A 229 -8.51 15.85 -16.77
N GLU A 230 -9.70 15.87 -16.19
CA GLU A 230 -10.89 15.30 -16.80
C GLU A 230 -11.71 16.40 -17.50
N SER A 231 -11.84 16.25 -18.83
CA SER A 231 -12.38 17.28 -19.72
C SER A 231 -13.90 17.44 -19.62
N GLY A 232 -14.40 18.63 -19.98
CA GLY A 232 -15.74 18.85 -20.50
C GLY A 232 -15.82 18.67 -22.03
N GLY A 233 -15.35 17.56 -22.61
CA GLY A 233 -15.59 17.20 -24.02
C GLY A 233 -14.40 16.62 -24.79
N ARG A 234 -14.64 15.51 -25.53
CA ARG A 234 -13.73 14.80 -26.46
C ARG A 234 -12.27 14.68 -25.96
N ALA A 235 -12.08 14.22 -24.71
CA ALA A 235 -10.83 14.28 -23.93
C ALA A 235 -9.64 13.44 -24.43
N ALA A 236 -8.45 13.90 -24.04
CA ALA A 236 -7.18 13.17 -23.99
C ALA A 236 -6.82 12.79 -22.53
N PRO A 237 -6.10 11.69 -22.29
CA PRO A 237 -5.74 11.17 -20.97
C PRO A 237 -4.63 11.99 -20.27
N ASP A 238 -4.38 11.73 -18.96
CA ASP A 238 -3.25 12.30 -18.21
C ASP A 238 -1.91 12.01 -18.90
N ILE A 239 -1.75 10.79 -19.40
CA ILE A 239 -0.59 10.36 -20.18
C ILE A 239 -1.11 9.65 -21.43
N ASP A 240 -0.83 10.21 -22.60
CA ASP A 240 -1.06 9.61 -23.91
C ASP A 240 0.28 9.22 -24.53
N ALA A 241 0.60 7.93 -24.52
CA ALA A 241 1.89 7.40 -24.97
C ALA A 241 1.72 6.49 -26.18
N GLN A 242 1.92 7.03 -27.39
CA GLN A 242 1.72 6.32 -28.65
C GLN A 242 3.03 6.05 -29.38
N GLY A 243 3.32 4.76 -29.59
CA GLY A 243 4.53 4.31 -30.27
C GLY A 243 5.82 4.54 -29.48
N VAL A 244 5.72 4.92 -28.20
CA VAL A 244 6.87 5.11 -27.32
C VAL A 244 7.55 3.75 -27.05
N THR A 245 8.82 3.79 -26.65
CA THR A 245 9.59 2.56 -26.41
C THR A 245 9.30 2.02 -25.03
N THR A 246 9.38 2.88 -24.02
CA THR A 246 9.04 2.55 -22.64
C THR A 246 8.26 3.69 -21.96
N LEU A 247 7.29 3.31 -21.13
CA LEU A 247 6.65 4.20 -20.16
C LEU A 247 6.90 3.62 -18.75
N GLN A 248 7.51 4.42 -17.88
CA GLN A 248 7.71 4.09 -16.48
C GLN A 248 7.01 5.13 -15.61
N VAL A 249 6.09 4.68 -14.76
CA VAL A 249 5.39 5.51 -13.77
C VAL A 249 5.65 4.92 -12.40
N SER A 250 6.04 5.76 -11.43
CA SER A 250 6.32 5.35 -10.05
C SER A 250 5.87 6.41 -9.06
N GLU A 251 5.48 6.05 -7.83
CA GLU A 251 5.26 7.02 -6.73
C GLU A 251 4.33 8.19 -7.14
N SER A 252 3.36 7.93 -8.02
CA SER A 252 2.58 9.00 -8.68
C SER A 252 1.10 8.87 -8.34
N THR A 253 0.41 10.00 -8.34
CA THR A 253 -1.01 10.08 -7.97
C THR A 253 -1.82 10.66 -9.12
N PHE A 254 -2.91 9.97 -9.48
CA PHE A 254 -3.85 10.38 -10.50
C PHE A 254 -5.21 10.61 -9.86
N VAL A 255 -5.74 11.83 -9.98
CA VAL A 255 -6.99 12.25 -9.33
C VAL A 255 -8.00 12.72 -10.37
N GLY A 256 -9.08 11.94 -10.53
CA GLY A 256 -10.23 12.26 -11.39
C GLY A 256 -11.27 13.17 -10.72
N ASP A 257 -12.27 13.61 -11.50
CA ASP A 257 -13.39 14.42 -11.03
C ASP A 257 -14.70 13.61 -11.08
N PRO A 258 -15.16 13.07 -9.93
CA PRO A 258 -16.38 12.26 -9.88
C PRO A 258 -17.66 13.04 -10.19
N SER A 259 -17.61 14.38 -10.28
CA SER A 259 -18.77 15.22 -10.57
C SER A 259 -19.12 15.32 -12.05
N LEU A 260 -18.23 14.87 -12.94
CA LEU A 260 -18.44 14.96 -14.39
C LEU A 260 -19.50 13.96 -14.89
N PRO A 261 -20.45 14.38 -15.73
CA PRO A 261 -21.41 13.47 -16.34
C PRO A 261 -20.73 12.57 -17.39
N ASP A 262 -21.28 11.37 -17.63
CA ASP A 262 -20.77 10.41 -18.63
C ASP A 262 -20.57 11.01 -20.04
N SER A 263 -21.35 12.04 -20.41
CA SER A 263 -21.23 12.76 -21.68
C SER A 263 -19.96 13.62 -21.82
N GLU A 264 -19.29 13.90 -20.72
CA GLU A 264 -18.08 14.73 -20.64
C GLU A 264 -16.82 13.87 -20.41
N LEU A 265 -16.97 12.57 -20.11
CA LEU A 265 -15.85 11.67 -19.87
C LEU A 265 -14.91 11.47 -21.10
N PRO A 266 -13.63 11.12 -20.87
CA PRO A 266 -12.65 10.80 -21.91
C PRO A 266 -13.06 9.66 -22.85
N TRP A 267 -12.88 9.87 -24.17
CA TRP A 267 -13.03 8.80 -25.17
C TRP A 267 -11.83 7.86 -25.11
N GLY A 268 -12.00 6.71 -24.45
CA GLY A 268 -10.93 5.73 -24.28
C GLY A 268 -10.58 5.55 -22.80
N ALA A 269 -9.29 5.72 -22.47
CA ALA A 269 -8.71 5.58 -21.14
C ALA A 269 -8.99 6.79 -20.25
N GLY A 270 -9.20 6.57 -18.95
CA GLY A 270 -9.37 7.66 -17.99
C GLY A 270 -8.09 8.45 -17.73
N SER A 271 -6.98 7.78 -17.41
CA SER A 271 -5.73 8.44 -17.01
C SER A 271 -4.53 8.12 -17.90
N ILE A 272 -4.29 6.85 -18.21
CA ILE A 272 -3.12 6.44 -18.99
C ILE A 272 -3.59 5.69 -20.22
N PHE A 273 -3.25 6.20 -21.39
CA PHE A 273 -3.42 5.53 -22.67
C PHE A 273 -2.06 5.17 -23.24
N VAL A 274 -1.89 3.89 -23.59
CA VAL A 274 -0.67 3.38 -24.19
C VAL A 274 -0.96 2.55 -25.43
N GLN A 275 -0.21 2.82 -26.49
CA GLN A 275 -0.22 2.01 -27.71
C GLN A 275 1.20 1.61 -28.11
N ASN A 276 1.43 0.30 -28.23
CA ASN A 276 2.67 -0.35 -28.70
C ASN A 276 3.96 -0.13 -27.87
N ALA A 277 3.84 0.13 -26.57
CA ALA A 277 4.99 0.33 -25.67
C ALA A 277 5.13 -0.78 -24.62
N ASP A 278 6.32 -0.88 -24.01
CA ASP A 278 6.49 -1.60 -22.75
C ASP A 278 6.19 -0.64 -21.58
N VAL A 279 5.36 -1.08 -20.63
CA VAL A 279 4.81 -0.24 -19.57
C VAL A 279 5.13 -0.84 -18.21
N VAL A 280 5.64 -0.01 -17.30
CA VAL A 280 5.82 -0.34 -15.88
C VAL A 280 5.17 0.75 -15.05
N ILE A 281 4.20 0.39 -14.21
CA ILE A 281 3.54 1.27 -13.25
C ILE A 281 3.76 0.68 -11.86
N ALA A 282 4.24 1.48 -10.92
CA ALA A 282 4.56 1.01 -9.58
C ALA A 282 4.21 2.04 -8.50
N ASP A 283 3.88 1.60 -7.29
CA ASP A 283 3.83 2.47 -6.09
C ASP A 283 2.94 3.71 -6.31
N SER A 284 1.82 3.56 -7.03
CA SER A 284 1.01 4.68 -7.52
C SER A 284 -0.46 4.55 -7.10
N THR A 285 -1.20 5.64 -7.17
CA THR A 285 -2.62 5.66 -6.77
C THR A 285 -3.47 6.32 -7.84
N PHE A 286 -4.60 5.70 -8.17
CA PHE A 286 -5.64 6.24 -9.03
C PHE A 286 -6.91 6.42 -8.21
N THR A 287 -7.42 7.64 -8.10
CA THR A 287 -8.61 7.94 -7.30
C THR A 287 -9.64 8.69 -8.11
N GLY A 288 -10.85 8.14 -8.19
CA GLY A 288 -11.99 8.76 -8.86
C GLY A 288 -11.82 8.93 -10.37
N THR A 289 -10.87 8.21 -10.98
CA THR A 289 -10.57 8.32 -12.42
C THR A 289 -11.64 7.65 -13.26
N ARG A 290 -12.07 8.29 -14.35
CA ARG A 290 -13.21 7.80 -15.15
C ARG A 290 -12.94 7.80 -16.66
N GLY A 291 -13.39 6.77 -17.37
CA GLY A 291 -13.32 6.66 -18.85
C GLY A 291 -14.68 6.34 -19.50
N THR A 292 -14.87 6.62 -20.80
CA THR A 292 -16.13 6.25 -21.48
C THR A 292 -16.13 4.83 -22.04
N THR A 293 -14.98 4.35 -22.53
CA THR A 293 -14.94 3.21 -23.46
C THR A 293 -14.05 2.08 -23.00
N TRP A 294 -12.84 2.35 -22.49
CA TRP A 294 -11.91 1.30 -22.08
C TRP A 294 -10.99 1.78 -20.96
N GLY A 295 -10.83 1.04 -19.86
CA GLY A 295 -9.80 1.36 -18.85
C GLY A 295 -10.05 2.68 -18.14
N GLY A 296 -10.82 2.69 -17.05
CA GLY A 296 -11.13 3.92 -16.30
C GLY A 296 -9.91 4.55 -15.64
N ALA A 297 -8.81 3.82 -15.49
CA ALA A 297 -7.49 4.36 -15.18
C ALA A 297 -6.51 4.08 -16.32
N ILE A 298 -6.30 2.81 -16.68
CA ILE A 298 -5.25 2.38 -17.60
C ILE A 298 -5.86 1.67 -18.81
N PHE A 299 -5.48 2.12 -19.99
CA PHE A 299 -5.63 1.42 -21.25
C PHE A 299 -4.25 1.16 -21.84
N ALA A 300 -3.93 -0.11 -22.10
CA ALA A 300 -2.69 -0.48 -22.77
C ALA A 300 -2.96 -1.49 -23.88
N GLU A 301 -2.50 -1.19 -25.09
CA GLU A 301 -2.63 -2.11 -26.21
C GLU A 301 -1.34 -2.31 -27.01
N SER A 302 -1.28 -3.46 -27.67
CA SER A 302 -0.38 -3.72 -28.80
C SER A 302 -1.22 -4.02 -30.05
N GLU A 303 -0.90 -3.36 -31.16
CA GLU A 303 -1.53 -3.58 -32.47
C GLU A 303 -1.42 -5.03 -32.96
N THR A 304 -0.42 -5.75 -32.44
CA THR A 304 -0.25 -7.18 -32.70
C THR A 304 -0.81 -7.98 -31.52
N ALA A 305 -1.84 -8.78 -31.77
CA ALA A 305 -2.34 -9.77 -30.81
C ALA A 305 -1.21 -10.73 -30.39
N TYR A 306 -1.17 -11.10 -29.10
CA TYR A 306 -0.17 -11.99 -28.52
C TYR A 306 1.29 -11.50 -28.70
N SER A 307 1.52 -10.19 -28.62
CA SER A 307 2.86 -9.61 -28.69
C SER A 307 3.73 -9.97 -27.48
N GLU A 308 5.01 -9.61 -27.55
CA GLU A 308 5.95 -9.71 -26.42
C GLU A 308 6.06 -8.41 -25.61
N ARG A 309 5.22 -7.41 -25.92
CA ARG A 309 5.13 -6.17 -25.14
C ARG A 309 4.50 -6.45 -23.79
N ARG A 310 4.94 -5.74 -22.76
CA ARG A 310 4.51 -5.95 -21.38
C ARG A 310 3.77 -4.76 -20.80
N LEU A 311 2.72 -5.07 -20.03
CA LEU A 311 2.14 -4.20 -19.03
C LEU A 311 2.44 -4.81 -17.66
N GLU A 312 3.31 -4.16 -16.89
CA GLU A 312 3.63 -4.48 -15.50
C GLU A 312 2.99 -3.43 -14.58
N VAL A 313 2.17 -3.85 -13.62
CA VAL A 313 1.58 -2.97 -12.60
C VAL A 313 1.80 -3.58 -11.21
N ARG A 314 2.42 -2.85 -10.29
CA ARG A 314 2.74 -3.37 -8.96
C ARG A 314 2.54 -2.37 -7.81
N ARG A 315 2.10 -2.82 -6.63
CA ARG A 315 1.86 -1.95 -5.43
C ARG A 315 1.10 -0.69 -5.82
N THR A 316 -0.05 -0.86 -6.45
CA THR A 316 -0.83 0.26 -7.00
C THR A 316 -2.28 0.11 -6.59
N GLU A 317 -2.88 1.22 -6.17
CA GLU A 317 -4.23 1.28 -5.64
C GLU A 317 -5.18 2.00 -6.61
N PHE A 318 -6.39 1.46 -6.77
CA PHE A 318 -7.47 2.01 -7.59
C PHE A 318 -8.70 2.22 -6.71
N VAL A 319 -9.10 3.47 -6.50
CA VAL A 319 -10.24 3.82 -5.62
C VAL A 319 -11.27 4.58 -6.44
N ASP A 320 -12.51 4.10 -6.44
CA ASP A 320 -13.64 4.69 -7.17
C ASP A 320 -13.37 4.88 -8.68
N THR A 321 -12.50 4.06 -9.25
CA THR A 321 -12.17 4.08 -10.68
C THR A 321 -13.27 3.40 -11.50
N SER A 322 -13.74 4.06 -12.58
CA SER A 322 -14.85 3.51 -13.35
C SER A 322 -14.79 3.77 -14.85
N VAL A 323 -15.53 2.94 -15.59
CA VAL A 323 -15.97 3.27 -16.95
C VAL A 323 -17.49 3.30 -17.03
N SER A 324 -18.03 3.93 -18.07
CA SER A 324 -19.48 3.95 -18.27
C SER A 324 -20.07 2.53 -18.33
N LEU A 325 -21.05 2.25 -17.47
CA LEU A 325 -21.72 0.95 -17.38
C LEU A 325 -22.61 0.63 -18.60
N ASP A 326 -22.79 1.55 -19.54
CA ASP A 326 -23.58 1.32 -20.76
C ASP A 326 -22.73 0.86 -21.96
N SER A 327 -21.42 1.16 -21.97
CA SER A 327 -20.56 0.86 -23.13
C SER A 327 -19.07 0.61 -22.84
N GLY A 328 -18.59 0.85 -21.62
CA GLY A 328 -17.17 0.87 -21.30
C GLY A 328 -16.63 -0.46 -20.75
N TYR A 329 -15.49 -0.94 -21.25
CA TYR A 329 -14.85 -2.19 -20.86
C TYR A 329 -13.66 -1.97 -19.91
N GLY A 330 -13.43 -2.87 -18.94
CA GLY A 330 -12.23 -2.79 -18.08
C GLY A 330 -12.26 -1.57 -17.15
N GLY A 331 -13.02 -1.65 -16.06
CA GLY A 331 -13.33 -0.51 -15.19
C GLY A 331 -12.11 0.23 -14.68
N ALA A 332 -11.06 -0.46 -14.22
CA ALA A 332 -9.79 0.17 -13.91
C ALA A 332 -8.75 -0.02 -15.01
N ILE A 333 -8.53 -1.27 -15.43
CA ILE A 333 -7.47 -1.67 -16.37
C ILE A 333 -8.07 -2.39 -17.57
N TYR A 334 -7.73 -1.92 -18.76
CA TYR A 334 -7.92 -2.63 -20.01
C TYR A 334 -6.57 -2.92 -20.67
N ALA A 335 -6.32 -4.18 -21.00
CA ALA A 335 -5.11 -4.62 -21.68
C ALA A 335 -5.42 -5.50 -22.91
N GLU A 336 -4.82 -5.18 -24.07
CA GLU A 336 -5.03 -5.95 -25.30
C GLU A 336 -3.72 -6.29 -26.02
N GLY A 337 -3.56 -7.56 -26.41
CA GLY A 337 -2.45 -7.99 -27.26
C GLY A 337 -1.08 -8.04 -26.55
N MET A 338 -1.04 -7.85 -25.24
CA MET A 338 0.18 -7.74 -24.43
C MET A 338 0.35 -8.94 -23.47
N ILE A 339 1.55 -9.10 -22.92
CA ILE A 339 1.79 -9.86 -21.70
C ILE A 339 1.42 -8.95 -20.52
N VAL A 340 0.66 -9.47 -19.56
CA VAL A 340 0.16 -8.70 -18.40
C VAL A 340 0.70 -9.32 -17.11
N GLU A 341 1.36 -8.50 -16.30
CA GLU A 341 1.99 -8.89 -15.03
C GLU A 341 1.49 -7.94 -13.93
N LEU A 342 0.69 -8.44 -12.99
CA LEU A 342 0.06 -7.66 -11.92
C LEU A 342 0.48 -8.20 -10.56
N GLN A 343 0.89 -7.33 -9.64
CA GLN A 343 1.36 -7.75 -8.33
C GLN A 343 0.99 -6.77 -7.21
N ARG A 344 0.37 -7.24 -6.12
CA ARG A 344 0.00 -6.40 -4.96
C ARG A 344 -0.83 -5.19 -5.38
N LEU A 345 -2.01 -5.45 -5.93
CA LEU A 345 -2.93 -4.40 -6.38
C LEU A 345 -4.17 -4.37 -5.49
N GLY A 346 -4.58 -3.17 -5.10
CA GLY A 346 -5.83 -2.92 -4.40
C GLY A 346 -6.81 -2.19 -5.31
N ALA A 347 -8.07 -2.64 -5.35
CA ALA A 347 -9.15 -1.97 -6.05
C ALA A 347 -10.38 -1.90 -5.16
N GLU A 348 -10.91 -0.70 -4.92
CA GLU A 348 -12.12 -0.46 -4.14
C GLU A 348 -13.08 0.45 -4.90
N GLY A 349 -14.38 0.15 -4.88
CA GLY A 349 -15.37 1.02 -5.52
C GLY A 349 -15.33 1.01 -7.05
N VAL A 350 -14.67 0.02 -7.66
CA VAL A 350 -14.47 0.01 -9.11
C VAL A 350 -15.70 -0.44 -9.90
N ALA A 351 -15.92 0.13 -11.08
CA ALA A 351 -17.12 -0.16 -11.87
C ALA A 351 -16.85 -0.23 -13.38
N GLY A 352 -17.50 -1.16 -14.08
CA GLY A 352 -17.43 -1.24 -15.54
C GLY A 352 -18.26 -2.35 -16.17
N LEU A 353 -18.37 -2.32 -17.51
CA LEU A 353 -18.75 -3.52 -18.24
C LEU A 353 -17.51 -4.40 -18.42
N SER A 354 -17.74 -5.70 -18.34
CA SER A 354 -16.84 -6.76 -18.80
C SER A 354 -15.42 -6.60 -18.26
N GLY A 355 -15.27 -6.76 -16.94
CA GLY A 355 -14.03 -6.53 -16.21
C GLY A 355 -14.16 -5.28 -15.33
N ALA A 356 -14.92 -5.30 -14.23
CA ALA A 356 -15.11 -4.10 -13.39
C ALA A 356 -13.79 -3.56 -12.81
N PHE A 357 -12.81 -4.43 -12.59
CA PHE A 357 -11.42 -4.08 -12.30
C PHE A 357 -10.56 -4.25 -13.56
N LEU A 358 -10.44 -5.48 -14.06
CA LEU A 358 -9.49 -5.86 -15.10
C LEU A 358 -10.19 -6.52 -16.29
N LYS A 359 -9.86 -6.03 -17.49
CA LYS A 359 -10.19 -6.67 -18.75
C LYS A 359 -8.92 -6.97 -19.54
N VAL A 360 -8.71 -8.24 -19.90
CA VAL A 360 -7.62 -8.66 -20.79
C VAL A 360 -8.18 -9.33 -22.05
N TRP A 361 -7.62 -8.97 -23.20
CA TRP A 361 -8.02 -9.48 -24.51
C TRP A 361 -6.83 -9.90 -25.37
N ASN A 362 -6.88 -11.08 -26.00
CA ASN A 362 -5.86 -11.57 -26.93
C ASN A 362 -4.41 -11.56 -26.36
N ALA A 363 -4.25 -11.98 -25.11
CA ALA A 363 -2.98 -11.97 -24.41
C ALA A 363 -2.24 -13.30 -24.50
N ARG A 364 -0.91 -13.24 -24.53
CA ARG A 364 -0.08 -14.45 -24.51
C ARG A 364 0.00 -15.03 -23.10
N GLU A 365 0.16 -14.18 -22.12
CA GLU A 365 0.40 -14.56 -20.72
C GLU A 365 -0.21 -13.51 -19.82
N VAL A 366 -0.87 -13.96 -18.76
CA VAL A 366 -1.41 -13.11 -17.68
C VAL A 366 -0.96 -13.71 -16.36
N THR A 367 -0.24 -12.93 -15.57
CA THR A 367 0.08 -13.27 -14.18
C THR A 367 -0.51 -12.21 -13.26
N ALA A 368 -1.21 -12.65 -12.23
CA ALA A 368 -1.75 -11.76 -11.21
C ALA A 368 -1.58 -12.41 -9.84
N ASP A 369 -0.86 -11.73 -8.95
CA ASP A 369 -0.54 -12.20 -7.61
C ASP A 369 -0.84 -11.11 -6.59
N TRP A 370 -1.46 -11.46 -5.46
CA TRP A 370 -1.91 -10.52 -4.43
C TRP A 370 -2.79 -9.41 -4.99
N ILE A 371 -3.97 -9.77 -5.48
CA ILE A 371 -4.92 -8.81 -6.06
C ILE A 371 -6.16 -8.76 -5.20
N ARG A 372 -6.45 -7.61 -4.60
CA ARG A 372 -7.68 -7.35 -3.85
C ARG A 372 -8.63 -6.49 -4.69
N VAL A 373 -9.86 -6.97 -4.88
CA VAL A 373 -10.95 -6.21 -5.51
C VAL A 373 -12.16 -6.23 -4.57
N ALA A 374 -12.51 -5.08 -4.01
CA ALA A 374 -13.57 -4.90 -3.03
C ALA A 374 -14.64 -3.92 -3.54
N GLY A 375 -15.92 -4.20 -3.22
CA GLY A 375 -17.00 -3.23 -3.40
C GLY A 375 -17.17 -2.75 -4.85
N PHE A 376 -17.24 -3.68 -5.81
CA PHE A 376 -17.31 -3.35 -7.24
C PHE A 376 -18.70 -3.51 -7.85
N GLU A 377 -18.97 -2.78 -8.94
CA GLU A 377 -20.18 -2.94 -9.75
C GLU A 377 -19.85 -3.41 -11.16
N SER A 378 -20.43 -4.55 -11.56
CA SER A 378 -20.20 -5.17 -12.86
C SER A 378 -21.50 -5.18 -13.67
N GLY A 379 -21.53 -4.53 -14.83
CA GLY A 379 -22.70 -4.58 -15.73
C GLY A 379 -22.52 -5.60 -16.86
N GLY A 380 -23.60 -6.16 -17.41
CA GLY A 380 -23.55 -7.00 -18.62
C GLY A 380 -22.90 -8.38 -18.46
N GLU A 381 -22.08 -8.76 -19.45
CA GLU A 381 -21.46 -10.09 -19.63
C GLU A 381 -20.10 -10.24 -18.88
N SER A 382 -20.08 -10.10 -17.55
CA SER A 382 -18.90 -9.49 -16.91
C SER A 382 -18.50 -10.03 -15.53
N GLY A 383 -17.20 -10.10 -15.26
CA GLY A 383 -16.62 -10.29 -13.92
C GLY A 383 -15.84 -9.06 -13.44
N ALA A 384 -15.40 -9.03 -12.18
CA ALA A 384 -14.38 -8.09 -11.70
C ALA A 384 -13.10 -8.24 -12.53
N ILE A 385 -12.69 -9.48 -12.75
CA ILE A 385 -11.63 -9.84 -13.68
C ILE A 385 -12.26 -10.56 -14.88
N TYR A 386 -11.92 -10.12 -16.09
CA TYR A 386 -12.36 -10.79 -17.31
C TYR A 386 -11.19 -11.04 -18.27
N LEU A 387 -10.85 -12.33 -18.42
CA LEU A 387 -9.87 -12.84 -19.38
C LEU A 387 -10.57 -13.39 -20.63
N HIS A 388 -10.14 -12.97 -21.81
CA HIS A 388 -10.66 -13.49 -23.07
C HIS A 388 -9.56 -13.74 -24.10
N ASN A 389 -9.56 -14.92 -24.71
CA ASN A 389 -8.54 -15.36 -25.67
C ASN A 389 -7.11 -15.25 -25.10
N VAL A 390 -6.83 -16.03 -24.04
CA VAL A 390 -5.52 -16.01 -23.37
C VAL A 390 -4.86 -17.38 -23.49
N TYR A 391 -3.56 -17.45 -23.84
CA TYR A 391 -2.87 -18.75 -23.93
C TYR A 391 -2.55 -19.34 -22.55
N SER A 392 -2.05 -18.54 -21.62
CA SER A 392 -1.73 -18.99 -20.27
C SER A 392 -2.07 -17.91 -19.26
N ALA A 393 -2.74 -18.28 -18.17
CA ALA A 393 -3.04 -17.38 -17.07
C ALA A 393 -2.74 -18.06 -15.72
N ILE A 394 -2.10 -17.31 -14.82
CA ILE A 394 -1.86 -17.70 -13.43
C ILE A 394 -2.43 -16.59 -12.55
N LEU A 395 -3.45 -16.93 -11.76
CA LEU A 395 -4.06 -16.05 -10.78
C LEU A 395 -3.85 -16.67 -9.41
N GLN A 396 -3.06 -16.01 -8.57
CA GLN A 396 -2.70 -16.46 -7.23
C GLN A 396 -3.01 -15.37 -6.20
N HIS A 397 -3.43 -15.73 -4.99
CA HIS A 397 -3.76 -14.76 -3.92
C HIS A 397 -4.72 -13.65 -4.39
N VAL A 398 -5.73 -14.02 -5.18
CA VAL A 398 -6.75 -13.08 -5.68
C VAL A 398 -7.94 -13.08 -4.74
N HIS A 399 -8.22 -11.94 -4.11
CA HIS A 399 -9.37 -11.72 -3.24
C HIS A 399 -10.39 -10.82 -3.93
N VAL A 400 -11.55 -11.38 -4.29
CA VAL A 400 -12.66 -10.63 -4.90
C VAL A 400 -13.87 -10.66 -3.97
N CYS A 401 -14.31 -9.48 -3.51
CA CYS A 401 -15.28 -9.37 -2.45
C CYS A 401 -16.31 -8.25 -2.66
N GLY A 402 -17.54 -8.46 -2.15
CA GLY A 402 -18.53 -7.39 -1.97
C GLY A 402 -19.09 -6.83 -3.27
N GLY A 403 -18.96 -7.58 -4.37
CA GLY A 403 -19.37 -7.15 -5.70
C GLY A 403 -20.85 -7.39 -5.98
N SER A 404 -21.43 -6.54 -6.82
CA SER A 404 -22.79 -6.72 -7.33
C SER A 404 -22.85 -6.60 -8.84
N GLY A 405 -23.81 -7.30 -9.45
CA GLY A 405 -24.12 -7.16 -10.86
C GLY A 405 -25.59 -7.44 -11.16
N PRO A 406 -26.02 -7.23 -12.43
CA PRO A 406 -27.30 -7.72 -12.91
C PRO A 406 -27.53 -9.19 -12.55
N ARG A 407 -28.81 -9.58 -12.51
CA ARG A 407 -29.19 -10.94 -12.10
C ARG A 407 -28.47 -12.04 -12.89
N GLU A 408 -28.28 -11.86 -14.18
CA GLU A 408 -27.73 -12.88 -15.10
C GLU A 408 -26.23 -12.71 -15.34
N THR A 409 -25.51 -11.98 -14.50
CA THR A 409 -24.08 -11.68 -14.69
C THR A 409 -23.22 -12.94 -14.54
N PRO A 410 -22.65 -13.48 -15.63
CA PRO A 410 -21.89 -14.71 -15.59
C PRO A 410 -20.46 -14.45 -15.09
N GLY A 411 -20.01 -15.19 -14.07
CA GLY A 411 -18.66 -15.04 -13.50
C GLY A 411 -18.39 -13.67 -12.89
N LEU A 412 -19.25 -13.21 -11.96
CA LEU A 412 -19.21 -11.89 -11.34
C LEU A 412 -17.84 -11.54 -10.72
N GLY A 413 -17.15 -12.50 -10.11
CA GLY A 413 -15.80 -12.30 -9.60
C GLY A 413 -14.75 -12.47 -10.70
N LEU A 414 -14.75 -13.64 -11.34
CA LEU A 414 -13.86 -13.94 -12.48
C LEU A 414 -14.63 -14.60 -13.61
N ARG A 415 -14.47 -14.04 -14.80
CA ARG A 415 -14.86 -14.68 -16.06
C ARG A 415 -13.62 -14.97 -16.89
N ALA A 416 -13.44 -16.22 -17.30
CA ALA A 416 -12.35 -16.64 -18.17
C ALA A 416 -12.92 -17.41 -19.34
N ASN A 417 -12.82 -16.84 -20.54
CA ASN A 417 -13.40 -17.41 -21.75
C ASN A 417 -12.33 -17.63 -22.82
N ASN A 418 -12.24 -18.85 -23.33
CA ASN A 418 -11.22 -19.28 -24.28
C ASN A 418 -9.80 -19.02 -23.75
N VAL A 419 -9.56 -19.46 -22.52
CA VAL A 419 -8.25 -19.45 -21.88
C VAL A 419 -7.69 -20.86 -21.94
N GLN A 420 -6.60 -21.07 -22.69
CA GLN A 420 -6.12 -22.42 -22.96
C GLN A 420 -5.70 -23.16 -21.67
N GLU A 421 -4.96 -22.50 -20.78
CA GLU A 421 -4.61 -22.99 -19.45
C GLU A 421 -4.76 -21.87 -18.42
N LEU A 422 -5.60 -22.07 -17.41
CA LEU A 422 -5.75 -21.18 -16.25
C LEU A 422 -5.39 -21.95 -14.97
N THR A 423 -4.46 -21.39 -14.19
CA THR A 423 -4.21 -21.79 -12.81
C THR A 423 -4.82 -20.74 -11.88
N LEU A 424 -5.71 -21.17 -11.00
CA LEU A 424 -6.34 -20.34 -9.98
C LEU A 424 -6.07 -20.95 -8.61
N THR A 425 -5.20 -20.32 -7.82
CA THR A 425 -4.80 -20.84 -6.51
C THR A 425 -4.81 -19.78 -5.43
N ASN A 426 -5.04 -20.20 -4.18
CA ASN A 426 -5.03 -19.31 -3.01
C ASN A 426 -5.98 -18.11 -3.15
N GLY A 427 -7.04 -18.24 -3.97
CA GLY A 427 -8.01 -17.19 -4.24
C GLY A 427 -9.18 -17.20 -3.26
N VAL A 428 -9.70 -16.02 -2.93
CA VAL A 428 -10.88 -15.82 -2.09
C VAL A 428 -11.97 -15.13 -2.91
N PHE A 429 -13.17 -15.71 -2.95
CA PHE A 429 -14.35 -15.12 -3.60
C PHE A 429 -15.50 -15.13 -2.59
N ASN A 430 -15.83 -13.97 -2.03
CA ASN A 430 -16.84 -13.88 -0.97
C ASN A 430 -17.79 -12.68 -1.09
N SER A 431 -18.96 -12.78 -0.48
CA SER A 431 -19.94 -11.69 -0.42
C SER A 431 -20.33 -11.14 -1.81
N LEU A 432 -20.43 -12.03 -2.80
CA LEU A 432 -20.79 -11.69 -4.18
C LEU A 432 -22.30 -11.84 -4.42
N ASN A 433 -22.91 -10.88 -5.12
CA ASN A 433 -24.35 -10.90 -5.41
C ASN A 433 -24.66 -10.86 -6.92
N ALA A 434 -25.04 -12.03 -7.46
CA ALA A 434 -25.56 -12.19 -8.82
C ALA A 434 -26.50 -13.40 -8.87
N LEU A 435 -27.77 -13.20 -8.49
CA LEU A 435 -28.77 -14.26 -8.22
C LEU A 435 -28.90 -15.39 -9.27
N ALA A 436 -28.65 -15.12 -10.56
CA ALA A 436 -28.71 -16.10 -11.65
C ALA A 436 -27.36 -16.27 -12.37
N GLY A 437 -26.29 -15.68 -11.82
CA GLY A 437 -24.92 -15.75 -12.30
C GLY A 437 -24.07 -16.73 -11.51
N SER A 438 -22.76 -16.62 -11.68
CA SER A 438 -21.77 -17.39 -10.91
C SER A 438 -20.72 -16.48 -10.29
N ALA A 439 -20.03 -16.92 -9.23
CA ALA A 439 -18.87 -16.17 -8.72
C ALA A 439 -17.69 -16.30 -9.70
N VAL A 440 -17.39 -17.52 -10.15
CA VAL A 440 -16.39 -17.77 -11.19
C VAL A 440 -17.05 -18.50 -12.37
N LEU A 441 -16.72 -18.10 -13.59
CA LEU A 441 -17.08 -18.79 -14.82
C LEU A 441 -15.83 -19.06 -15.66
N PHE A 442 -15.58 -20.33 -15.96
CA PHE A 442 -14.55 -20.78 -16.89
C PHE A 442 -15.17 -21.47 -18.11
N GLU A 443 -14.83 -20.99 -19.30
CA GLU A 443 -15.37 -21.50 -20.57
C GLU A 443 -14.21 -21.81 -21.52
N TYR A 444 -14.17 -23.04 -22.06
CA TYR A 444 -13.20 -23.50 -23.07
C TYR A 444 -11.72 -23.44 -22.65
N GLY A 445 -11.15 -24.61 -22.32
CA GLY A 445 -9.73 -24.78 -22.00
C GLY A 445 -9.52 -25.78 -20.86
N THR A 446 -8.42 -25.62 -20.13
CA THR A 446 -8.15 -26.37 -18.90
C THR A 446 -8.01 -25.44 -17.71
N LEU A 447 -8.81 -25.69 -16.67
CA LEU A 447 -8.75 -25.01 -15.38
C LEU A 447 -8.10 -25.92 -14.32
N TYR A 448 -7.01 -25.44 -13.73
CA TYR A 448 -6.43 -25.98 -12.51
C TYR A 448 -6.79 -25.06 -11.35
N ALA A 449 -7.74 -25.48 -10.52
CA ALA A 449 -8.19 -24.74 -9.35
C ALA A 449 -7.78 -25.49 -8.08
N ALA A 450 -6.97 -24.86 -7.22
CA ALA A 450 -6.58 -25.50 -5.97
C ALA A 450 -6.44 -24.50 -4.82
N GLN A 451 -6.75 -24.90 -3.59
CA GLN A 451 -6.61 -24.01 -2.42
C GLN A 451 -7.35 -22.69 -2.61
N ASN A 452 -8.62 -22.72 -3.01
CA ASN A 452 -9.43 -21.50 -3.07
C ASN A 452 -10.48 -21.53 -1.96
N THR A 453 -11.01 -20.37 -1.59
CA THR A 453 -12.15 -20.25 -0.68
C THR A 453 -13.26 -19.46 -1.37
N PHE A 454 -14.41 -20.11 -1.55
CA PHE A 454 -15.65 -19.50 -2.00
C PHE A 454 -16.63 -19.49 -0.85
N ASP A 455 -17.12 -18.32 -0.47
CA ASP A 455 -17.91 -18.20 0.74
C ASP A 455 -18.98 -17.12 0.63
N ASP A 456 -20.06 -17.26 1.39
CA ASP A 456 -21.04 -16.19 1.65
C ASP A 456 -21.51 -15.44 0.39
N SER A 457 -21.87 -16.16 -0.68
CA SER A 457 -22.19 -15.54 -1.96
C SER A 457 -23.59 -15.91 -2.45
N GLU A 458 -24.38 -14.89 -2.82
CA GLU A 458 -25.72 -15.01 -3.39
C GLU A 458 -25.65 -15.15 -4.92
N VAL A 459 -25.18 -16.32 -5.37
CA VAL A 459 -25.03 -16.68 -6.79
C VAL A 459 -25.70 -18.02 -7.09
N ALA A 460 -25.95 -18.32 -8.37
CA ALA A 460 -26.49 -19.62 -8.77
C ALA A 460 -25.42 -20.73 -8.74
N ALA A 461 -24.15 -20.39 -8.96
CA ALA A 461 -23.01 -21.28 -8.78
C ALA A 461 -21.78 -20.55 -8.25
N LEU A 462 -21.04 -21.13 -7.29
CA LEU A 462 -19.77 -20.56 -6.84
C LEU A 462 -18.70 -20.73 -7.93
N LEU A 463 -18.54 -21.94 -8.46
CA LEU A 463 -17.70 -22.22 -9.61
C LEU A 463 -18.53 -22.84 -10.74
N GLN A 464 -18.59 -22.15 -11.87
CA GLN A 464 -19.18 -22.67 -13.11
C GLN A 464 -18.10 -22.98 -14.14
N VAL A 465 -18.17 -24.18 -14.74
CA VAL A 465 -17.21 -24.65 -15.74
C VAL A 465 -17.96 -25.24 -16.93
N ASP A 466 -17.74 -24.68 -18.12
CA ASP A 466 -18.45 -25.06 -19.33
C ASP A 466 -17.49 -25.43 -20.48
N LEU A 467 -17.74 -26.58 -21.12
CA LEU A 467 -17.01 -27.07 -22.31
C LEU A 467 -15.48 -27.09 -22.10
N ALA A 468 -15.05 -27.50 -20.91
CA ALA A 468 -13.67 -27.39 -20.44
C ALA A 468 -13.18 -28.66 -19.73
N ASN A 469 -11.90 -28.66 -19.37
CA ASN A 469 -11.30 -29.62 -18.46
C ASN A 469 -11.12 -28.99 -17.08
N LEU A 470 -11.41 -29.74 -16.02
CA LEU A 470 -11.29 -29.28 -14.64
C LEU A 470 -10.40 -30.23 -13.81
N ALA A 471 -9.41 -29.65 -13.13
CA ALA A 471 -8.72 -30.25 -11.99
C ALA A 471 -8.99 -29.36 -10.77
N LEU A 472 -9.63 -29.92 -9.74
CA LEU A 472 -10.09 -29.19 -8.56
C LEU A 472 -9.63 -29.87 -7.28
N HIS A 473 -8.90 -29.15 -6.43
CA HIS A 473 -8.34 -29.67 -5.18
C HIS A 473 -8.44 -28.68 -4.02
N ASN A 474 -8.51 -29.18 -2.78
CA ASN A 474 -8.27 -28.39 -1.56
C ASN A 474 -9.07 -27.08 -1.48
N THR A 475 -10.26 -27.03 -2.06
CA THR A 475 -11.05 -25.80 -2.18
C THR A 475 -12.24 -25.85 -1.23
N ILE A 476 -12.50 -24.73 -0.53
CA ILE A 476 -13.70 -24.53 0.28
C ILE A 476 -14.80 -23.91 -0.58
N PHE A 477 -16.00 -24.49 -0.52
CA PHE A 477 -17.25 -23.91 -1.01
C PHE A 477 -18.22 -23.87 0.16
N SER A 478 -18.58 -22.67 0.62
CA SER A 478 -19.47 -22.53 1.77
C SER A 478 -20.52 -21.43 1.62
N ARG A 479 -21.63 -21.59 2.36
CA ARG A 479 -22.65 -20.57 2.59
C ARG A 479 -23.12 -19.87 1.31
N SER A 480 -23.80 -20.64 0.47
CA SER A 480 -24.41 -20.11 -0.75
C SER A 480 -25.75 -20.77 -1.01
N THR A 481 -26.71 -19.99 -1.49
CA THR A 481 -28.01 -20.55 -1.91
C THR A 481 -27.91 -21.36 -3.21
N GLY A 482 -26.82 -21.20 -3.96
CA GLY A 482 -26.55 -21.87 -5.23
C GLY A 482 -25.81 -23.18 -5.11
N THR A 483 -25.31 -23.64 -6.25
CA THR A 483 -24.47 -24.84 -6.35
C THR A 483 -23.00 -24.50 -6.06
N GLY A 484 -22.26 -25.35 -5.36
CA GLY A 484 -20.80 -25.18 -5.20
C GLY A 484 -20.09 -25.23 -6.55
N VAL A 485 -20.17 -26.38 -7.23
CA VAL A 485 -19.61 -26.56 -8.58
C VAL A 485 -20.71 -26.93 -9.58
N LEU A 486 -20.91 -26.09 -10.59
CA LEU A 486 -21.79 -26.37 -11.73
C LEU A 486 -20.94 -26.62 -12.97
N ALA A 487 -21.04 -27.81 -13.56
CA ALA A 487 -20.30 -28.18 -14.74
C ALA A 487 -21.21 -28.57 -15.90
N SER A 488 -20.90 -28.13 -17.13
CA SER A 488 -21.60 -28.53 -18.35
C SER A 488 -20.64 -29.00 -19.43
N ASP A 489 -20.89 -30.18 -20.01
CA ASP A 489 -20.05 -30.80 -21.05
C ASP A 489 -18.54 -30.76 -20.71
N THR A 490 -18.22 -30.97 -19.43
CA THR A 490 -16.90 -30.77 -18.83
C THR A 490 -16.27 -32.11 -18.45
N ASN A 491 -15.01 -32.33 -18.83
CA ASN A 491 -14.27 -33.53 -18.44
C ASN A 491 -13.48 -33.25 -17.15
N ALA A 492 -13.71 -34.08 -16.12
CA ALA A 492 -12.83 -34.09 -14.96
C ALA A 492 -11.50 -34.77 -15.33
N GLU A 493 -10.40 -34.03 -15.36
CA GLU A 493 -9.08 -34.60 -15.67
C GLU A 493 -8.42 -35.17 -14.42
N GLY A 494 -8.23 -36.49 -14.36
CA GLY A 494 -7.31 -37.11 -13.40
C GLY A 494 -7.73 -37.06 -11.92
N THR A 495 -9.00 -36.79 -11.60
CA THR A 495 -9.48 -36.58 -10.21
C THR A 495 -10.26 -37.80 -9.64
N PRO A 496 -9.60 -38.84 -9.09
CA PRO A 496 -10.31 -39.85 -8.30
C PRO A 496 -10.63 -39.38 -6.87
N GLU A 497 -9.95 -38.35 -6.35
CA GLU A 497 -10.10 -37.80 -4.99
C GLU A 497 -9.89 -36.28 -5.06
N MET A 498 -10.87 -35.48 -4.62
CA MET A 498 -10.86 -34.00 -4.82
C MET A 498 -10.50 -33.20 -3.57
N TYR A 499 -10.65 -33.76 -2.36
CA TYR A 499 -10.24 -33.10 -1.10
C TYR A 499 -10.81 -31.68 -0.92
N ASN A 500 -12.07 -31.48 -1.30
CA ASN A 500 -12.75 -30.19 -1.16
C ASN A 500 -13.72 -30.23 0.03
N LEU A 501 -14.01 -29.04 0.57
CA LEU A 501 -15.02 -28.86 1.61
C LEU A 501 -16.24 -28.18 0.98
N PHE A 502 -17.44 -28.72 1.24
CA PHE A 502 -18.71 -28.20 0.76
C PHE A 502 -19.67 -28.05 1.94
N PHE A 503 -20.06 -26.83 2.29
CA PHE A 503 -20.87 -26.59 3.49
C PHE A 503 -21.98 -25.57 3.27
N ASP A 504 -23.19 -25.88 3.71
CA ASP A 504 -24.35 -24.96 3.60
C ASP A 504 -24.58 -24.42 2.18
N LEU A 505 -24.70 -25.35 1.23
CA LEU A 505 -24.93 -25.07 -0.19
C LEU A 505 -26.31 -25.58 -0.63
N GLY A 506 -26.91 -24.95 -1.64
CA GLY A 506 -28.09 -25.48 -2.30
C GLY A 506 -27.85 -26.87 -2.92
N GLN A 507 -26.66 -27.06 -3.50
CA GLN A 507 -26.15 -28.34 -3.98
C GLN A 507 -24.61 -28.31 -4.00
N ALA A 508 -23.93 -29.39 -3.62
CA ALA A 508 -22.45 -29.41 -3.64
C ALA A 508 -21.89 -29.37 -5.07
N VAL A 509 -22.29 -30.34 -5.91
CA VAL A 509 -21.81 -30.49 -7.30
C VAL A 509 -22.97 -30.86 -8.23
N ASP A 510 -23.04 -30.24 -9.41
CA ASP A 510 -23.96 -30.59 -10.50
C ASP A 510 -23.24 -30.74 -11.85
N GLY A 511 -23.68 -31.70 -12.67
CA GLY A 511 -23.29 -31.82 -14.09
C GLY A 511 -21.86 -32.28 -14.42
N LEU A 512 -21.00 -32.56 -13.43
CA LEU A 512 -19.62 -33.01 -13.66
C LEU A 512 -19.57 -34.53 -14.00
N GLU A 513 -19.36 -34.90 -15.26
CA GLU A 513 -19.34 -36.30 -15.70
C GLU A 513 -18.15 -37.10 -15.12
N GLY A 514 -18.38 -38.33 -14.64
CA GLY A 514 -17.32 -39.23 -14.15
C GLY A 514 -17.00 -39.16 -12.66
N GLN A 515 -17.86 -38.54 -11.85
CA GLN A 515 -17.70 -38.42 -10.39
C GLN A 515 -17.26 -39.74 -9.71
N PRO A 516 -16.20 -39.75 -8.88
CA PRO A 516 -16.20 -40.64 -7.72
C PRO A 516 -17.42 -40.27 -6.87
N ASP A 517 -18.13 -41.28 -6.36
CA ASP A 517 -19.29 -41.08 -5.48
C ASP A 517 -19.02 -39.94 -4.49
N ALA A 518 -19.91 -38.94 -4.41
CA ALA A 518 -19.77 -37.75 -3.57
C ALA A 518 -19.62 -38.05 -2.06
N SER A 519 -19.55 -39.33 -1.70
CA SER A 519 -19.34 -39.90 -0.38
C SER A 519 -17.86 -40.18 -0.02
N VAL A 520 -16.90 -40.04 -0.95
CA VAL A 520 -15.52 -40.51 -0.70
C VAL A 520 -14.54 -39.40 -0.27
N ASP A 521 -14.65 -38.14 -0.72
CA ASP A 521 -13.68 -37.08 -0.39
C ASP A 521 -14.30 -35.66 -0.34
N VAL A 522 -15.51 -35.56 0.21
CA VAL A 522 -16.21 -34.30 0.45
C VAL A 522 -16.36 -34.12 1.97
N LEU A 523 -15.77 -33.06 2.52
CA LEU A 523 -16.05 -32.64 3.88
C LEU A 523 -17.31 -31.77 3.87
N ASP A 524 -18.40 -32.30 4.43
CA ASP A 524 -19.65 -31.56 4.66
C ASP A 524 -19.73 -31.15 6.14
N GLN A 525 -18.84 -30.24 6.52
CA GLN A 525 -18.73 -29.69 7.86
C GLN A 525 -18.45 -28.19 7.77
N ASP A 526 -18.88 -27.45 8.79
CA ASP A 526 -18.62 -26.03 8.90
C ASP A 526 -17.10 -25.79 8.83
N PRO A 527 -16.60 -24.93 7.91
CA PRO A 527 -15.17 -24.62 7.84
C PRO A 527 -14.64 -23.93 9.10
N LEU A 528 -15.51 -23.42 10.00
CA LEU A 528 -15.13 -22.74 11.25
C LEU A 528 -14.11 -21.65 10.99
N PHE A 529 -14.50 -20.64 10.21
CA PHE A 529 -13.67 -19.45 10.06
C PHE A 529 -13.61 -18.67 11.39
N PHE A 530 -12.47 -18.01 11.63
CA PHE A 530 -12.22 -17.23 12.83
C PHE A 530 -13.35 -16.21 13.10
N SER A 531 -13.72 -16.03 14.38
CA SER A 531 -14.90 -15.22 14.75
C SER A 531 -14.79 -13.75 14.29
N GLY A 532 -13.58 -13.22 14.10
CA GLY A 532 -13.36 -11.87 13.54
C GLY A 532 -13.96 -11.72 12.14
N TYR A 533 -13.81 -12.74 11.28
CA TYR A 533 -14.40 -12.78 9.94
C TYR A 533 -15.94 -12.79 9.96
N LEU A 534 -16.55 -13.47 10.94
CA LEU A 534 -18.01 -13.55 11.07
C LEU A 534 -18.63 -12.33 11.79
N SER A 535 -17.85 -11.55 12.54
CA SER A 535 -18.35 -10.50 13.45
C SER A 535 -18.07 -9.06 12.99
N ARG A 536 -17.02 -8.82 12.17
CA ARG A 536 -16.79 -7.52 11.49
C ARG A 536 -17.77 -7.27 10.34
N GLY A 537 -18.73 -8.19 10.12
CA GLY A 537 -19.68 -8.17 9.02
C GLY A 537 -19.09 -8.83 7.79
N GLU A 538 -19.96 -9.43 6.98
CA GLU A 538 -19.74 -10.01 5.65
C GLU A 538 -19.16 -8.95 4.68
N GLY A 539 -17.94 -8.50 4.94
CA GLY A 539 -17.28 -7.36 4.32
C GLY A 539 -15.84 -7.69 3.92
N CYS A 540 -15.26 -6.84 3.10
CA CYS A 540 -14.00 -7.11 2.43
C CYS A 540 -12.74 -6.77 3.24
N ALA A 541 -12.91 -6.44 4.52
CA ALA A 541 -11.84 -6.05 5.44
C ALA A 541 -11.33 -7.23 6.29
N ALA A 542 -11.80 -8.45 6.05
CA ALA A 542 -11.35 -9.63 6.77
C ALA A 542 -11.18 -10.81 5.80
N TYR A 543 -10.20 -11.66 6.09
CA TYR A 543 -9.93 -12.88 5.33
C TYR A 543 -10.59 -14.10 6.00
N PRO A 544 -11.01 -15.12 5.22
CA PRO A 544 -11.62 -16.33 5.75
C PRO A 544 -10.54 -17.29 6.31
N LEU A 545 -9.85 -16.85 7.36
CA LEU A 545 -8.87 -17.65 8.10
C LEU A 545 -9.58 -18.74 8.91
N LEU A 546 -8.97 -19.93 8.97
CA LEU A 546 -9.51 -21.06 9.72
C LEU A 546 -9.23 -20.88 11.22
N ASP A 547 -10.24 -21.17 12.06
CA ASP A 547 -10.06 -21.25 13.51
C ASP A 547 -9.35 -22.57 13.90
N GLU A 548 -8.70 -22.62 15.08
CA GLU A 548 -7.88 -23.76 15.54
C GLU A 548 -8.64 -25.11 15.52
N GLY A 549 -9.97 -25.06 15.69
CA GLY A 549 -10.84 -26.23 15.67
C GLY A 549 -11.34 -26.67 14.29
N SER A 550 -10.92 -26.00 13.22
CA SER A 550 -11.47 -26.20 11.89
C SER A 550 -11.27 -27.63 11.35
N PRO A 551 -12.29 -28.25 10.74
CA PRO A 551 -12.14 -29.53 10.07
C PRO A 551 -11.37 -29.44 8.74
N ALA A 552 -11.07 -28.22 8.27
CA ALA A 552 -10.30 -27.99 7.05
C ALA A 552 -8.78 -28.01 7.29
N ILE A 553 -8.33 -27.92 8.55
CA ILE A 553 -6.92 -28.01 8.92
C ILE A 553 -6.40 -29.43 8.69
N ASP A 554 -5.22 -29.55 8.07
CA ASP A 554 -4.55 -30.81 7.74
C ASP A 554 -5.40 -31.79 6.92
N ALA A 555 -6.39 -31.27 6.18
CA ALA A 555 -7.49 -32.06 5.63
C ALA A 555 -7.44 -32.25 4.10
N GLY A 556 -6.54 -31.55 3.40
CA GLY A 556 -6.43 -31.48 1.94
C GLY A 556 -5.71 -32.65 1.28
N ASN A 557 -5.14 -32.47 0.11
CA ASN A 557 -4.53 -33.57 -0.65
C ASN A 557 -3.31 -34.14 0.10
N PRO A 558 -3.24 -35.46 0.39
CA PRO A 558 -2.15 -36.06 1.16
C PRO A 558 -0.85 -36.22 0.35
N ALA A 559 -0.85 -35.90 -0.94
CA ALA A 559 0.38 -35.92 -1.72
C ALA A 559 1.29 -34.77 -1.28
N ALA A 560 2.57 -35.10 -1.03
CA ALA A 560 3.57 -34.16 -0.51
C ALA A 560 3.79 -32.88 -1.37
N ALA A 561 3.29 -32.85 -2.60
CA ALA A 561 3.33 -31.66 -3.45
C ALA A 561 2.32 -30.58 -3.01
N PHE A 562 1.36 -30.93 -2.15
CA PHE A 562 0.35 -30.00 -1.64
C PHE A 562 0.61 -29.60 -0.18
N ASN A 563 1.59 -30.20 0.50
CA ASN A 563 1.87 -29.91 1.91
C ASN A 563 2.11 -28.41 2.15
N ASP A 564 1.69 -27.94 3.32
CA ASP A 564 1.94 -26.58 3.77
C ASP A 564 3.44 -26.34 4.02
N PRO A 565 3.88 -25.07 4.12
CA PRO A 565 5.30 -24.72 4.29
C PRO A 565 5.97 -25.35 5.52
N ASP A 566 5.21 -25.65 6.57
CA ASP A 566 5.69 -26.33 7.79
C ASP A 566 5.88 -27.85 7.61
N GLY A 567 5.45 -28.38 6.46
CA GLY A 567 5.56 -29.78 6.06
C GLY A 567 4.39 -30.67 6.50
N THR A 568 3.36 -30.13 7.15
CA THR A 568 2.12 -30.86 7.44
C THR A 568 1.28 -31.05 6.17
N ARG A 569 0.09 -31.66 6.30
CA ARG A 569 -0.74 -31.97 5.14
C ARG A 569 -1.50 -30.69 4.79
N ALA A 570 -1.64 -30.38 3.50
CA ALA A 570 -2.35 -29.19 3.04
C ALA A 570 -3.63 -28.90 3.83
N ASP A 571 -3.78 -27.67 4.33
CA ASP A 571 -5.08 -27.14 4.70
C ASP A 571 -5.96 -27.00 3.45
N ILE A 572 -7.28 -27.15 3.63
CA ILE A 572 -8.26 -26.88 2.57
C ILE A 572 -8.63 -25.39 2.67
N GLY A 573 -8.56 -24.66 1.56
CA GLY A 573 -8.91 -23.24 1.49
C GLY A 573 -7.76 -22.36 1.01
N ALA A 574 -8.02 -21.05 0.90
CA ALA A 574 -7.13 -20.04 0.35
C ALA A 574 -5.78 -19.90 1.04
N PHE A 575 -5.66 -20.31 2.29
CA PHE A 575 -4.46 -20.18 3.11
C PHE A 575 -3.73 -21.51 3.34
N GLY A 576 -4.14 -22.56 2.63
CA GLY A 576 -3.43 -23.83 2.62
C GLY A 576 -2.55 -24.01 1.38
N GLY A 577 -1.82 -25.12 1.33
CA GLY A 577 -0.99 -25.51 0.21
C GLY A 577 0.47 -25.07 0.32
N PRO A 578 1.30 -25.45 -0.68
CA PRO A 578 2.73 -25.16 -0.68
C PRO A 578 3.06 -23.67 -0.79
N ASP A 579 2.09 -22.90 -1.30
CA ASP A 579 2.19 -21.44 -1.43
C ASP A 579 1.28 -20.73 -0.40
N ALA A 580 0.90 -21.41 0.68
CA ALA A 580 0.22 -20.78 1.80
C ALA A 580 1.01 -19.55 2.28
N SER A 581 0.36 -18.40 2.27
CA SER A 581 0.88 -17.15 2.76
C SER A 581 -0.27 -16.42 3.43
N PHE A 582 -0.05 -15.98 4.67
CA PHE A 582 -1.00 -15.13 5.38
C PHE A 582 -0.91 -13.69 4.86
N PRO A 583 -2.01 -12.92 4.89
CA PRO A 583 -2.01 -11.50 4.55
C PRO A 583 -1.12 -10.72 5.53
N ASP A 584 -0.51 -9.66 5.02
CA ASP A 584 0.20 -8.58 5.73
C ASP A 584 -0.57 -7.32 5.32
N SER A 585 -1.55 -6.90 6.13
CA SER A 585 -2.57 -5.93 5.69
C SER A 585 -2.10 -4.48 5.74
N ASP A 586 -1.10 -4.16 6.56
CA ASP A 586 -0.49 -2.83 6.68
C ASP A 586 0.87 -2.68 5.97
N GLU A 587 1.37 -3.77 5.39
CA GLU A 587 2.60 -3.87 4.59
C GLU A 587 3.89 -3.55 5.37
N ASP A 588 3.92 -3.79 6.67
CA ASP A 588 5.12 -3.59 7.49
C ASP A 588 6.14 -4.75 7.42
N GLY A 589 5.72 -5.87 6.83
CA GLY A 589 6.53 -7.06 6.61
C GLY A 589 6.30 -8.20 7.61
N TYR A 590 5.39 -8.02 8.57
CA TYR A 590 4.85 -9.08 9.41
C TYR A 590 3.45 -9.45 8.92
N VAL A 591 3.11 -10.73 9.02
CA VAL A 591 1.82 -11.25 8.55
C VAL A 591 0.89 -11.44 9.74
N TYR A 592 -0.42 -11.49 9.51
CA TYR A 592 -1.45 -11.62 10.55
C TYR A 592 -1.20 -12.68 11.65
N ASP A 593 -0.51 -13.78 11.38
CA ASP A 593 -0.20 -14.81 12.38
C ASP A 593 1.04 -14.50 13.25
N GLU A 594 1.83 -13.51 12.84
CA GLU A 594 2.96 -12.95 13.58
C GLU A 594 2.61 -11.57 14.18
N ASP A 595 1.66 -10.84 13.59
CA ASP A 595 1.27 -9.49 13.97
C ASP A 595 0.01 -9.44 14.85
N CYS A 596 0.15 -8.89 16.06
CA CYS A 596 -0.94 -8.70 17.01
C CYS A 596 -1.94 -7.61 16.60
N ASN A 597 -1.59 -6.74 15.65
CA ASN A 597 -2.48 -5.79 15.00
C ASN A 597 -2.06 -5.46 13.55
N ASP A 598 -2.28 -6.42 12.64
CA ASP A 598 -2.05 -6.36 11.18
C ASP A 598 -2.74 -5.20 10.43
N ASP A 599 -3.47 -4.32 11.12
CA ASP A 599 -4.11 -3.10 10.58
C ASP A 599 -3.28 -1.82 10.92
N ASP A 600 -2.18 -1.91 11.68
CA ASP A 600 -1.36 -0.78 12.14
C ASP A 600 0.15 -1.08 12.04
N PRO A 601 0.87 -0.49 11.07
CA PRO A 601 2.28 -0.84 10.78
C PRO A 601 3.27 -0.37 11.86
N ALA A 602 2.75 0.25 12.93
CA ALA A 602 3.51 0.60 14.13
C ALA A 602 3.46 -0.48 15.23
N VAL A 603 2.54 -1.45 15.11
CA VAL A 603 2.35 -2.55 16.04
C VAL A 603 2.76 -3.83 15.34
N ASN A 604 3.90 -4.41 15.71
CA ASN A 604 4.42 -5.64 15.10
C ASN A 604 5.60 -6.21 15.90
N PRO A 605 5.99 -7.48 15.68
CA PRO A 605 7.15 -8.10 16.35
C PRO A 605 8.51 -7.38 16.20
N GLY A 606 8.61 -6.43 15.28
CA GLY A 606 9.79 -5.60 15.07
C GLY A 606 9.76 -4.24 15.76
N ALA A 607 8.63 -3.86 16.35
CA ALA A 607 8.45 -2.61 17.05
C ALA A 607 9.19 -2.62 18.41
N GLU A 608 9.21 -1.46 19.06
CA GLU A 608 9.69 -1.31 20.44
C GLU A 608 8.48 -1.01 21.31
N GLU A 609 8.27 -1.80 22.37
CA GLU A 609 7.18 -1.57 23.32
C GLU A 609 7.18 -0.15 23.89
N ILE A 610 6.06 0.57 23.73
CA ILE A 610 5.86 1.91 24.27
C ILE A 610 5.01 1.81 25.53
N VAL A 611 5.68 1.57 26.66
CA VAL A 611 5.04 1.48 27.98
C VAL A 611 4.02 2.59 28.28
N TYR A 612 2.91 2.17 28.88
CA TYR A 612 1.75 2.96 29.29
C TYR A 612 0.95 3.62 28.15
N ASN A 613 0.93 3.00 26.97
CA ASN A 613 0.04 3.39 25.87
C ASN A 613 -1.19 2.44 25.75
N PHE A 614 -1.23 1.34 26.51
CA PHE A 614 -2.25 0.30 26.51
C PHE A 614 -2.34 -0.54 25.23
N ILE A 615 -1.25 -0.62 24.49
CA ILE A 615 -1.09 -1.39 23.25
C ILE A 615 0.15 -2.27 23.46
N ASP A 616 0.04 -3.56 23.14
CA ASP A 616 1.22 -4.41 22.98
C ASP A 616 1.82 -4.06 21.61
N ASP A 617 2.79 -3.15 21.58
CA ASP A 617 3.34 -2.62 20.33
C ASP A 617 4.26 -3.65 19.66
N ASP A 618 5.02 -4.42 20.45
CA ASP A 618 5.99 -5.39 19.94
C ASP A 618 5.49 -6.85 19.89
N CYS A 619 4.21 -7.06 20.15
CA CYS A 619 3.53 -8.36 20.09
C CYS A 619 4.22 -9.43 20.96
N ASP A 620 4.88 -9.02 22.03
CA ASP A 620 5.60 -9.87 22.97
C ASP A 620 5.02 -9.69 24.38
N ASP A 621 4.22 -10.66 24.81
CA ASP A 621 3.68 -10.73 26.18
C ASP A 621 4.77 -10.65 27.29
N SER A 622 6.06 -10.76 26.96
CA SER A 622 7.18 -10.59 27.87
C SER A 622 7.71 -9.15 28.00
N THR A 623 7.11 -8.19 27.30
CA THR A 623 7.31 -6.74 27.40
C THR A 623 5.98 -6.08 27.77
N PRO A 624 5.53 -6.18 29.05
CA PRO A 624 4.21 -5.71 29.44
C PRO A 624 4.09 -4.18 29.39
N ASP A 625 2.96 -3.69 28.90
CA ASP A 625 2.63 -2.26 28.86
C ASP A 625 2.51 -1.63 30.27
N ASP A 626 1.96 -2.36 31.24
CA ASP A 626 1.54 -1.82 32.54
C ASP A 626 2.13 -2.48 33.79
N ASP A 627 3.02 -3.48 33.66
CA ASP A 627 3.73 -4.20 34.76
C ASP A 627 5.22 -4.34 34.38
N LEU A 628 6.01 -3.26 34.58
CA LEU A 628 7.35 -3.15 34.01
C LEU A 628 8.43 -3.98 34.76
N ASP A 629 8.17 -4.38 36.00
CA ASP A 629 9.08 -5.21 36.80
C ASP A 629 8.67 -6.69 36.93
N HIS A 630 7.47 -7.03 36.41
CA HIS A 630 6.91 -8.37 36.27
C HIS A 630 6.60 -9.07 37.60
N ASP A 631 6.18 -8.31 38.60
CA ASP A 631 5.77 -8.88 39.88
C ASP A 631 4.27 -9.23 39.95
N GLY A 632 3.53 -8.84 38.91
CA GLY A 632 2.12 -9.16 38.70
C GLY A 632 1.14 -8.08 39.16
N TYR A 633 1.63 -6.89 39.52
CA TYR A 633 0.80 -5.72 39.79
C TYR A 633 1.07 -4.64 38.75
N GLY A 634 0.00 -4.15 38.11
CA GLY A 634 0.17 -3.06 37.15
C GLY A 634 0.30 -1.71 37.85
N HIS A 635 0.86 -0.70 37.16
CA HIS A 635 1.10 0.68 37.64
C HIS A 635 -0.07 1.32 38.41
N ALA A 636 -1.32 0.92 38.18
CA ALA A 636 -2.47 1.45 38.93
C ALA A 636 -2.52 0.99 40.40
N ASP A 637 -2.02 -0.22 40.67
CA ASP A 637 -2.03 -0.87 41.98
C ASP A 637 -0.60 -0.96 42.58
N ASP A 638 0.44 -0.80 41.76
CA ASP A 638 1.84 -0.78 42.16
C ASP A 638 2.32 0.62 42.62
N CYS A 639 3.00 0.71 43.76
CA CYS A 639 3.54 1.98 44.26
C CYS A 639 4.90 2.35 43.66
N ASP A 640 5.60 1.41 43.01
CA ASP A 640 6.83 1.61 42.23
C ASP A 640 6.98 0.51 41.16
N ASP A 641 6.23 0.65 40.06
CA ASP A 641 6.14 -0.27 38.90
C ASP A 641 7.48 -0.64 38.20
N GLY A 642 8.60 -0.06 38.65
CA GLY A 642 9.94 -0.39 38.17
C GLY A 642 10.80 -1.18 39.16
N ASP A 643 10.23 -1.62 40.29
CA ASP A 643 10.91 -2.34 41.37
C ASP A 643 10.01 -3.42 42.01
N ALA A 644 10.14 -4.66 41.54
CA ALA A 644 9.41 -5.85 42.00
C ALA A 644 9.55 -6.18 43.51
N ALA A 645 10.33 -5.39 44.25
CA ALA A 645 10.43 -5.43 45.71
C ALA A 645 9.49 -4.42 46.39
N ARG A 646 8.61 -3.75 45.65
CA ARG A 646 7.74 -2.67 46.14
C ARG A 646 6.33 -2.77 45.57
N SER A 647 5.56 -3.74 46.03
CA SER A 647 4.25 -4.02 45.48
C SER A 647 3.28 -4.58 46.51
N PRO A 648 1.96 -4.55 46.21
CA PRO A 648 0.95 -5.03 47.13
C PRO A 648 1.20 -6.45 47.65
N GLY A 649 1.12 -6.61 48.97
CA GLY A 649 1.22 -7.92 49.61
C GLY A 649 2.66 -8.44 49.82
N LEU A 650 3.67 -7.60 49.57
CA LEU A 650 4.96 -7.72 50.24
C LEU A 650 4.82 -7.42 51.74
N ASP A 651 5.87 -7.70 52.52
CA ASP A 651 5.92 -7.31 53.92
C ASP A 651 6.67 -5.96 53.99
N GLU A 652 6.07 -4.93 54.60
CA GLU A 652 6.76 -3.68 54.91
C GLU A 652 8.06 -3.93 55.71
N VAL A 653 9.18 -3.34 55.28
CA VAL A 653 10.47 -3.44 55.96
C VAL A 653 10.72 -2.20 56.82
N PRO A 654 10.62 -2.30 58.16
CA PRO A 654 10.70 -1.11 59.01
C PRO A 654 12.05 -0.38 58.93
N TYR A 655 11.98 0.94 58.99
CA TYR A 655 13.03 1.94 58.97
C TYR A 655 13.89 1.97 57.70
N ASN A 656 13.34 1.58 56.55
CA ASN A 656 14.03 1.71 55.25
C ASN A 656 13.65 3.03 54.52
N GLY A 657 12.60 3.72 54.96
CA GLY A 657 12.11 4.98 54.39
C GLY A 657 11.32 4.83 53.09
N VAL A 658 10.81 3.63 52.81
CA VAL A 658 10.22 3.20 51.54
C VAL A 658 8.97 2.39 51.86
N ASP A 659 7.83 2.74 51.26
CA ASP A 659 6.62 1.92 51.33
C ASP A 659 6.82 0.69 50.42
N ASP A 660 7.04 -0.49 51.01
CA ASP A 660 7.38 -1.73 50.30
C ASP A 660 6.13 -2.54 49.95
N ASP A 661 5.05 -2.42 50.71
CA ASP A 661 3.82 -3.20 50.52
C ASP A 661 2.64 -2.40 49.95
N CYS A 662 2.90 -1.14 49.59
CA CYS A 662 1.95 -0.19 49.02
C CYS A 662 0.72 0.03 49.90
N ASP A 663 0.85 -0.18 51.22
CA ASP A 663 -0.18 0.07 52.21
C ASP A 663 0.29 1.13 53.20
N GLU A 664 -0.11 2.39 53.00
CA GLU A 664 0.22 3.50 53.93
C GLU A 664 -0.18 3.25 55.42
N SER A 665 -0.93 2.18 55.73
CA SER A 665 -1.26 1.78 57.10
C SER A 665 -0.22 0.88 57.78
N THR A 666 0.70 0.28 57.03
CA THR A 666 1.90 -0.37 57.59
C THR A 666 2.95 0.73 57.80
N VAL A 667 3.42 0.86 59.04
CA VAL A 667 4.15 2.07 59.46
C VAL A 667 5.65 1.78 59.51
N ASP A 668 6.42 2.49 58.70
CA ASP A 668 7.89 2.38 58.61
C ASP A 668 8.63 2.87 59.87
N ASP A 669 8.06 3.83 60.61
CA ASP A 669 8.78 4.57 61.67
C ASP A 669 8.11 4.69 63.05
N ASP A 670 6.97 4.02 63.26
CA ASP A 670 6.19 3.91 64.52
C ASP A 670 5.54 2.51 64.58
N LEU A 671 6.33 1.52 65.01
CA LEU A 671 6.02 0.09 64.84
C LEU A 671 4.88 -0.41 65.74
N ASP A 672 4.63 0.24 66.88
CA ASP A 672 3.50 -0.09 67.78
C ASP A 672 2.25 0.78 67.57
N GLY A 673 2.36 1.85 66.76
CA GLY A 673 1.25 2.66 66.28
C GLY A 673 0.64 3.58 67.34
N ASP A 674 1.41 3.96 68.36
CA ASP A 674 0.95 4.82 69.44
C ASP A 674 1.07 6.33 69.15
N GLY A 675 1.67 6.66 68.00
CA GLY A 675 1.83 8.03 67.49
C GLY A 675 3.19 8.64 67.80
N PHE A 676 4.12 7.90 68.39
CA PHE A 676 5.50 8.32 68.65
C PHE A 676 6.48 7.57 67.75
N LYS A 677 7.30 8.32 67.02
CA LYS A 677 8.34 7.72 66.18
C LYS A 677 9.48 7.18 67.03
N SER A 678 10.17 6.16 66.54
CA SER A 678 11.36 5.54 67.16
C SER A 678 12.45 6.52 67.63
N GLU A 679 12.54 7.72 67.03
CA GLU A 679 13.48 8.77 67.47
C GLU A 679 13.20 9.31 68.88
N VAL A 680 11.94 9.27 69.31
CA VAL A 680 11.45 9.79 70.60
C VAL A 680 10.86 8.69 71.48
N ASP A 681 10.51 7.54 70.89
CA ASP A 681 10.08 6.37 71.62
C ASP A 681 11.27 5.55 72.15
N CYS A 682 11.29 5.28 73.46
CA CYS A 682 12.36 4.51 74.07
C CYS A 682 12.17 2.98 73.95
N ASP A 683 10.98 2.51 73.58
CA ASP A 683 10.67 1.13 73.20
C ASP A 683 9.55 1.10 72.13
N ASP A 684 9.91 1.42 70.89
CA ASP A 684 9.03 1.52 69.70
C ASP A 684 8.25 0.24 69.32
N ALA A 685 8.34 -0.81 70.12
CA ALA A 685 7.59 -2.06 69.96
C ALA A 685 6.53 -2.27 71.06
N ASP A 686 6.38 -1.32 72.00
CA ASP A 686 5.43 -1.36 73.11
C ASP A 686 4.75 0.00 73.30
N GLY A 687 3.59 0.18 72.69
CA GLY A 687 2.83 1.45 72.74
C GLY A 687 2.29 1.84 74.12
N ALA A 688 2.71 1.15 75.20
CA ALA A 688 2.56 1.59 76.58
C ALA A 688 3.79 2.33 77.13
N VAL A 689 4.90 2.34 76.40
CA VAL A 689 6.16 3.01 76.69
C VAL A 689 6.34 4.07 75.63
N ASN A 690 6.11 5.33 75.97
CA ASN A 690 6.23 6.46 75.05
C ASN A 690 6.31 7.77 75.83
N PRO A 691 6.74 8.89 75.21
CA PRO A 691 6.88 10.18 75.90
C PRO A 691 5.64 10.72 76.63
N ASP A 692 4.44 10.24 76.31
CA ASP A 692 3.18 10.65 76.97
C ASP A 692 2.66 9.61 77.98
N ALA A 693 3.31 8.47 78.14
CA ALA A 693 2.89 7.41 79.06
C ALA A 693 3.00 7.86 80.53
N GLU A 694 2.17 7.28 81.41
CA GLU A 694 2.25 7.54 82.85
C GLU A 694 3.15 6.49 83.51
N GLU A 695 4.24 6.95 84.12
CA GLU A 695 5.17 6.15 84.92
C GLU A 695 4.49 5.21 85.92
N VAL A 696 4.82 3.91 85.83
CA VAL A 696 4.29 2.88 86.72
C VAL A 696 5.25 2.67 87.90
N PRO A 697 4.84 2.97 89.14
CA PRO A 697 5.76 2.85 90.27
C PRO A 697 6.22 1.41 90.54
N LEU A 698 7.52 1.24 90.80
CA LEU A 698 8.14 0.00 91.30
C LEU A 698 8.26 -1.17 90.29
N ASN A 699 8.20 -0.91 88.99
CA ASN A 699 8.49 -1.94 87.96
C ASN A 699 9.85 -1.75 87.26
N ASP A 700 10.62 -0.71 87.63
CA ASP A 700 11.93 -0.38 87.08
C ASP A 700 11.94 -0.05 85.55
N LEU A 701 10.78 0.14 84.93
CA LEU A 701 10.63 0.60 83.54
C LEU A 701 10.46 2.12 83.51
N ASP A 702 10.92 2.76 82.43
CA ASP A 702 10.84 4.21 82.19
C ASP A 702 9.75 4.44 81.15
N GLU A 703 8.47 4.38 81.53
CA GLU A 703 7.38 4.41 80.55
C GLU A 703 7.31 5.74 79.81
N ASP A 704 7.60 6.87 80.46
CA ASP A 704 7.46 8.21 79.88
C ASP A 704 8.69 8.69 79.09
N CYS A 705 9.68 7.80 78.92
CA CYS A 705 10.94 8.05 78.24
C CYS A 705 11.68 9.33 78.70
N ASP A 706 11.44 9.81 79.94
CA ASP A 706 12.12 11.00 80.49
C ASP A 706 13.53 10.70 81.04
N GLY A 707 13.93 9.43 80.99
CA GLY A 707 15.17 8.88 81.50
C GLY A 707 15.15 8.53 83.00
N LYS A 708 13.98 8.43 83.64
CA LYS A 708 13.82 8.18 85.09
C LYS A 708 12.55 7.39 85.46
N ALA A 709 12.71 6.07 85.60
CA ALA A 709 11.77 5.21 86.32
C ALA A 709 11.44 5.66 87.78
N LEU A 710 10.15 5.65 88.16
CA LEU A 710 9.62 6.03 89.49
C LEU A 710 9.92 4.98 90.57
N ASN A 711 11.16 5.02 91.10
CA ASN A 711 11.61 4.16 92.19
C ASN A 711 11.52 4.80 93.59
N GLY A 712 10.48 4.45 94.35
CA GLY A 712 10.28 4.87 95.74
C GLY A 712 11.18 4.12 96.75
N SER A 713 12.28 4.74 97.21
CA SER A 713 13.20 4.10 98.17
C SER A 713 12.80 4.34 99.64
N THR A 714 12.77 3.28 100.46
CA THR A 714 13.70 3.17 101.61
C THR A 714 13.82 1.75 102.18
N SER A 715 15.05 1.24 102.08
CA SER A 715 15.76 0.35 103.01
C SER A 715 15.25 -1.07 103.33
N GLY A 716 16.12 -2.04 103.04
CA GLY A 716 16.49 -3.05 104.03
C GLY A 716 16.17 -4.51 103.68
N GLY A 717 17.08 -5.13 102.92
CA GLY A 717 17.81 -6.33 103.35
C GLY A 717 17.07 -7.65 103.57
N CYS A 718 17.70 -8.69 103.02
CA CYS A 718 17.51 -10.12 103.23
C CYS A 718 16.31 -10.70 102.47
N ALA A 719 16.38 -11.80 101.73
CA ALA A 719 17.28 -12.96 101.62
C ALA A 719 16.30 -14.12 101.42
N GLY A 720 16.57 -15.01 100.46
CA GLY A 720 15.92 -16.31 100.43
C GLY A 720 15.05 -16.59 99.22
N CYS A 721 15.71 -17.20 98.23
CA CYS A 721 15.32 -18.43 97.57
C CYS A 721 13.97 -18.58 96.85
N ALA A 722 14.13 -19.19 95.66
CA ALA A 722 13.26 -20.18 95.00
C ALA A 722 12.18 -19.57 94.10
N SER A 723 11.93 -20.06 92.90
CA SER A 723 12.48 -21.19 92.12
C SER A 723 11.70 -21.24 90.81
N GLY A 724 12.34 -21.66 89.72
CA GLY A 724 11.61 -22.28 88.61
C GLY A 724 11.86 -21.67 87.25
N SER A 725 12.96 -22.04 86.63
CA SER A 725 12.99 -22.26 85.17
C SER A 725 12.12 -23.48 84.83
N PRO A 726 11.63 -23.61 83.59
CA PRO A 726 12.38 -24.43 82.63
C PRO A 726 12.54 -23.78 81.24
N PRO A 727 13.41 -24.37 80.39
CA PRO A 727 14.22 -23.65 79.41
C PRO A 727 13.78 -23.82 77.94
N PRO A 728 14.47 -23.15 76.99
CA PRO A 728 14.18 -23.17 75.56
C PRO A 728 15.08 -24.15 74.77
N GLY A 729 14.76 -24.30 73.47
CA GLY A 729 15.63 -24.86 72.42
C GLY A 729 15.16 -26.23 71.86
N PRO A 730 15.54 -26.62 70.61
CA PRO A 730 16.94 -26.51 70.17
C PRO A 730 17.19 -26.30 68.65
N TRP A 731 18.20 -25.48 68.34
CA TRP A 731 19.12 -25.73 67.22
C TRP A 731 20.47 -26.14 67.82
N ALA A 732 20.90 -27.37 67.53
CA ALA A 732 22.30 -27.82 67.39
C ALA A 732 22.41 -29.33 67.65
N ALA A 733 22.76 -30.10 66.61
CA ALA A 733 23.77 -31.17 66.68
C ALA A 733 23.98 -31.80 65.30
N LEU A 734 25.10 -31.46 64.69
CA LEU A 734 25.73 -32.20 63.59
C LEU A 734 26.48 -33.42 64.14
N ALA A 735 26.50 -34.48 63.32
CA ALA A 735 27.46 -35.58 63.24
C ALA A 735 27.31 -36.77 64.22
N LEU A 736 26.94 -37.95 63.70
CA LEU A 736 27.87 -39.07 63.39
C LEU A 736 27.14 -40.34 62.89
N ALA A 737 27.75 -41.00 61.90
CA ALA A 737 27.68 -42.42 61.53
C ALA A 737 26.32 -42.97 60.98
N ALA A 738 26.18 -43.18 59.67
CA ALA A 738 26.73 -44.32 58.90
C ALA A 738 26.22 -45.70 59.37
N LEU A 739 25.28 -46.31 58.63
CA LEU A 739 25.37 -47.68 58.07
C LEU A 739 23.99 -48.23 57.63
N LEU A 740 23.93 -48.68 56.36
CA LEU A 740 23.02 -49.72 55.80
C LEU A 740 21.55 -49.27 55.63
N VAL A 741 20.92 -49.27 54.45
CA VAL A 741 20.82 -50.37 53.50
C VAL A 741 20.50 -49.84 52.09
N ARG A 742 21.23 -50.44 51.15
CA ARG A 742 21.10 -50.48 49.69
C ARG A 742 19.67 -50.81 49.20
N ARG A 743 19.31 -50.20 48.07
CA ARG A 743 18.62 -50.80 46.90
C ARG A 743 17.10 -51.04 46.96
N ARG A 744 16.35 -50.29 46.13
CA ARG A 744 15.76 -50.65 44.80
C ARG A 744 14.47 -49.84 44.59
N ARG A 745 14.45 -48.92 43.61
CA ARG A 745 13.88 -49.08 42.24
C ARG A 745 12.34 -49.23 42.20
N ARG A 746 11.75 -48.23 41.51
CA ARG A 746 10.66 -48.29 40.52
C ARG A 746 9.25 -48.65 41.07
N ALA A 747 8.25 -47.80 40.83
CA ALA A 747 7.78 -47.43 39.49
C ALA A 747 7.83 -45.92 39.34
#